data_AF-A0AAV5RTQ6-F1
#
_entry.id   AF-A0AAV5RTQ6-F1
#
_cell.length_a   1.000
_cell.length_b   1.000
_cell.length_c   1.000
_cell.angle_alpha   90.00
_cell.angle_beta   90.00
_cell.angle_gamma   90.00
#
_symmetry.space_group_name_H-M   'P 1'
#
loop_
_entity.id
_entity.type
_entity.pdbx_description
1 polymer ?
#
loop_
_entity_poly.entity_id
_entity_poly.type
_entity_poly.pdbx_seq_one_letter_code
_entity_poly.pdbx_strand_id
1 'polypeptide(L)'
;MPTPLELVHRWSHTYSILATCAFPHKKLLFAGTQDSKILVFDITTYNLIKVLHLGQSTEINTRSSVLCLDRSKDEKFLFSAGADSLVRIWAIGDVTKDSDVAVEVDELATVYSVTDIGDIFSLTYIDSLQTLVFGCQNASLLYLDNVFRRLDEIRKSQECNISRLPHKRYDKFFDSNGPTGSASPPPGSDESSLAMVSMDEEMSSTPSAILEIPAENIVNYAHNGFIYSICELDTQFRDIFQQECADCKERPSQTCQYIISGGGDGVCKIWAFDATAKGDVGMYFCKEMECEDSVLSMDIEFPFLYCGLSDGIVKIMDLGTNQRVSTLSTKQKSDIICLSVYNDYVFAVNEEGITLFHKGQSEVINTNQGRMLSSGIFERIGLNGKVYPNLLTGGNDGSLTLWNIACSACGKDYNLAEIKAASVEPDLVQHVDTEQMLNTLKELISYETVSHVTSGSDYGLASRRCATYLQKLFSKLGASQARLLPVSDSHNPVVFAKFTGNSQNKKKHNILWYGHYDVIPPGDRERWNTDPFKMICENGYMKGRGISDNKGPLVGAIHTIGTLHQQNKLENDVVFLVEGSEEIGSPGFGDVCTRYKDIIGEKIDWILLSNSTWVDSVHPCLTYGLRGVINARVRVSSDVPDSHSGVSGGILQEPTLDLIKIISELQDTSGTINIPNFYSNLKDIDHEEYERFKQVSKVADLKRNSSTEELIKNWTKPSLSITTLSTSGPGNITVIPKVATIGLSIRLVPGQSVDEVKENLIAFLQDRFKTLSSKNHLDIEILNVAEPWLSDPKNIGYEILKEELTKAWDTEPLFVREGGSVPCIRTLERTFDAPAIQIPCGQSTDNGHLYNENMRIKNLSNMAEILYNAANRL
;
A
#
# COMPACT_ATOMS: atom_id res chain seq x y z
N MET A 1 -12.34 -8.41 -19.16
CA MET A 1 -11.35 -7.32 -19.02
C MET A 1 -12.13 -6.01 -19.05
N PRO A 2 -11.97 -5.10 -18.07
CA PRO A 2 -12.47 -3.74 -18.24
C PRO A 2 -11.70 -3.12 -19.41
N THR A 3 -12.46 -2.50 -20.29
CA THR A 3 -12.12 -1.96 -21.61
C THR A 3 -11.08 -0.83 -21.60
N PRO A 4 -10.47 -0.53 -22.77
CA PRO A 4 -9.47 0.53 -22.95
C PRO A 4 -10.03 1.90 -22.59
N LEU A 5 -9.15 2.81 -22.14
CA LEU A 5 -9.42 4.23 -21.92
C LEU A 5 -10.48 4.75 -22.91
N GLU A 6 -11.64 5.16 -22.41
CA GLU A 6 -12.72 5.64 -23.27
C GLU A 6 -12.44 7.09 -23.65
N LEU A 7 -12.26 7.36 -24.95
CA LEU A 7 -12.02 8.70 -25.46
C LEU A 7 -13.27 9.58 -25.26
N VAL A 8 -13.15 10.65 -24.46
CA VAL A 8 -14.22 11.65 -24.26
C VAL A 8 -14.11 12.76 -25.28
N HIS A 9 -12.92 13.34 -25.41
CA HIS A 9 -12.67 14.47 -26.31
C HIS A 9 -11.19 14.59 -26.69
N ARG A 10 -10.91 15.22 -27.84
CA ARG A 10 -9.55 15.49 -28.32
C ARG A 10 -9.47 16.87 -28.95
N TRP A 11 -8.52 17.68 -28.49
CA TRP A 11 -8.14 18.95 -29.09
C TRP A 11 -6.82 18.79 -29.86
N SER A 12 -6.59 19.67 -30.82
CA SER A 12 -5.32 19.75 -31.55
C SER A 12 -4.78 21.18 -31.56
N HIS A 13 -3.48 21.30 -31.32
CA HIS A 13 -2.72 22.53 -31.37
C HIS A 13 -1.51 22.36 -32.31
N THR A 14 -0.92 23.46 -32.76
CA THR A 14 0.23 23.43 -33.69
C THR A 14 1.53 23.04 -33.00
N TYR A 15 1.65 23.36 -31.70
CA TYR A 15 2.84 23.14 -30.89
C TYR A 15 2.56 22.13 -29.78
N SER A 16 3.62 21.54 -29.22
CA SER A 16 3.54 20.55 -28.14
C SER A 16 2.78 21.10 -26.92
N ILE A 17 1.97 20.23 -26.31
CA ILE A 17 1.33 20.48 -25.01
C ILE A 17 2.23 19.87 -23.93
N LEU A 18 2.77 20.72 -23.06
CA LEU A 18 3.81 20.36 -22.10
C LEU A 18 3.31 20.25 -20.65
N ALA A 19 2.24 20.97 -20.33
CA ALA A 19 1.64 20.98 -19.01
C ALA A 19 0.12 21.06 -19.10
N THR A 20 -0.58 20.47 -18.14
CA THR A 20 -2.05 20.45 -18.10
C THR A 20 -2.54 20.62 -16.67
N CYS A 21 -3.54 21.46 -16.46
CA CYS A 21 -4.16 21.67 -15.15
C CYS A 21 -5.66 21.87 -15.29
N ALA A 22 -6.46 21.07 -14.59
CA ALA A 22 -7.93 21.14 -14.64
C ALA A 22 -8.50 21.86 -13.42
N PHE A 23 -9.59 22.61 -13.64
CA PHE A 23 -10.37 23.33 -12.63
C PHE A 23 -11.79 22.75 -12.63
N PRO A 24 -12.03 21.60 -11.96
CA PRO A 24 -13.31 20.91 -11.97
C PRO A 24 -14.51 21.76 -11.49
N HIS A 25 -14.35 22.60 -10.47
CA HIS A 25 -15.46 23.38 -9.92
C HIS A 25 -15.85 24.55 -10.82
N LYS A 26 -14.88 25.21 -11.45
CA LYS A 26 -15.10 26.25 -12.46
C LYS A 26 -15.36 25.68 -13.85
N LYS A 27 -15.19 24.37 -14.05
CA LYS A 27 -15.33 23.65 -15.33
C LYS A 27 -14.38 24.17 -16.41
N LEU A 28 -13.15 24.52 -16.02
CA LEU A 28 -12.13 25.03 -16.93
C LEU A 28 -10.96 24.07 -17.04
N LEU A 29 -10.29 24.10 -18.18
CA LEU A 29 -9.09 23.34 -18.44
C LEU A 29 -8.00 24.24 -19.01
N PHE A 30 -6.80 24.18 -18.43
CA PHE A 30 -5.63 24.93 -18.85
C PHE A 30 -4.58 23.99 -19.45
N ALA A 31 -4.04 24.35 -20.61
CA ALA A 31 -2.97 23.61 -21.27
C ALA A 31 -1.81 24.56 -21.64
N GLY A 32 -0.64 24.30 -21.08
CA GLY A 32 0.60 25.03 -21.35
C GLY A 32 1.27 24.50 -22.61
N THR A 33 1.68 25.39 -23.50
CA THR A 33 2.25 25.04 -24.81
C THR A 33 3.74 25.40 -24.91
N GLN A 34 4.41 24.77 -25.86
CA GLN A 34 5.81 25.08 -26.17
C GLN A 34 6.00 26.50 -26.72
N ASP A 35 5.02 27.07 -27.41
CA ASP A 35 5.06 28.41 -28.04
C ASP A 35 4.57 29.54 -27.13
N SER A 36 4.82 29.41 -25.82
CA SER A 36 4.60 30.47 -24.84
C SER A 36 3.13 30.87 -24.67
N LYS A 37 2.22 29.89 -24.74
CA LYS A 37 0.78 30.11 -24.54
C LYS A 37 0.21 29.21 -23.45
N ILE A 38 -0.87 29.69 -22.84
CA ILE A 38 -1.77 28.88 -22.02
C ILE A 38 -3.14 28.90 -22.70
N LEU A 39 -3.57 27.74 -23.18
CA LEU A 39 -4.89 27.55 -23.79
C LEU A 39 -5.91 27.29 -22.68
N VAL A 40 -7.03 28.00 -22.70
CA VAL A 40 -8.12 27.86 -21.73
C VAL A 40 -9.34 27.30 -22.44
N PHE A 41 -9.81 26.14 -21.98
CA PHE A 41 -10.97 25.44 -22.52
C PHE A 41 -12.09 25.37 -21.48
N ASP A 42 -13.34 25.37 -21.94
CA ASP A 42 -14.50 25.01 -21.12
C ASP A 42 -14.72 23.49 -21.18
N ILE A 43 -14.72 22.82 -20.03
CA ILE A 43 -14.90 21.36 -19.91
C ILE A 43 -16.33 20.94 -20.29
N THR A 44 -17.30 21.85 -20.23
CA THR A 44 -18.71 21.58 -20.54
C THR A 44 -18.95 21.56 -22.05
N THR A 45 -18.43 22.57 -22.75
CA THR A 45 -18.64 22.74 -24.20
C THR A 45 -17.46 22.22 -25.04
N TYR A 46 -16.33 21.95 -24.40
CA TYR A 46 -15.04 21.63 -25.01
C TYR A 46 -14.49 22.73 -25.94
N ASN A 47 -15.05 23.94 -25.89
CA ASN A 47 -14.56 25.03 -26.72
C ASN A 47 -13.34 25.71 -26.10
N LEU A 48 -12.42 26.14 -26.96
CA LEU A 48 -11.35 27.07 -26.58
C LEU A 48 -12.00 28.44 -26.32
N ILE A 49 -11.88 28.94 -25.10
CA ILE A 49 -12.52 30.19 -24.68
C ILE A 49 -11.53 31.36 -24.59
N LYS A 50 -10.25 31.09 -24.31
CA LYS A 50 -9.22 32.12 -24.15
C LYS A 50 -7.82 31.56 -24.45
N VAL A 51 -6.92 32.41 -24.94
CA VAL A 51 -5.49 32.11 -25.10
C VAL A 51 -4.71 33.17 -24.34
N LEU A 52 -3.91 32.75 -23.37
CA LEU A 52 -3.02 33.64 -22.63
C LEU A 52 -1.63 33.59 -23.27
N HIS A 53 -1.04 34.75 -23.53
CA HIS A 53 0.29 34.86 -24.12
C HIS A 53 1.31 35.26 -23.04
N LEU A 54 2.41 34.53 -22.99
CA LEU A 54 3.51 34.77 -22.06
C LEU A 54 4.59 35.59 -22.78
N GLY A 55 4.70 36.88 -22.46
CA GLY A 55 5.66 37.80 -23.06
C GLY A 55 5.06 38.79 -24.08
N GLN A 56 5.87 39.72 -24.58
CA GLN A 56 5.43 40.71 -25.58
C GLN A 56 5.45 40.10 -26.99
N SER A 57 4.42 40.38 -27.78
CA SER A 57 4.17 39.82 -29.12
C SER A 57 5.27 40.11 -30.16
N THR A 58 6.21 41.02 -29.85
CA THR A 58 7.32 41.44 -30.72
C THR A 58 8.63 40.68 -30.47
N GLU A 59 8.74 39.91 -29.38
CA GLU A 59 9.96 39.18 -29.01
C GLU A 59 9.93 37.75 -29.61
N ILE A 60 10.33 37.63 -30.87
CA ILE A 60 10.28 36.39 -31.67
C ILE A 60 11.22 35.27 -31.14
N ASN A 61 12.00 35.52 -30.09
CA ASN A 61 13.05 34.60 -29.58
C ASN A 61 13.08 34.39 -28.05
N THR A 62 12.03 34.75 -27.30
CA THR A 62 11.99 34.40 -25.86
C THR A 62 11.58 32.94 -25.67
N ARG A 63 12.48 32.16 -25.05
CA ARG A 63 12.29 30.75 -24.68
C ARG A 63 11.27 30.63 -23.54
N SER A 64 9.99 30.89 -23.79
CA SER A 64 8.97 30.95 -22.71
C SER A 64 8.00 29.76 -22.74
N SER A 65 8.47 28.56 -23.09
CA SER A 65 7.67 27.33 -23.04
C SER A 65 7.11 27.09 -21.63
N VAL A 66 5.83 26.73 -21.53
CA VAL A 66 5.16 26.46 -20.24
C VAL A 66 5.40 25.02 -19.84
N LEU A 67 6.27 24.78 -18.87
CA LEU A 67 6.69 23.43 -18.50
C LEU A 67 5.87 22.84 -17.35
N CYS A 68 5.31 23.66 -16.48
CA CYS A 68 4.46 23.21 -15.38
C CYS A 68 3.34 24.20 -15.07
N LEU A 69 2.22 23.65 -14.60
CA LEU A 69 1.03 24.37 -14.18
C LEU A 69 0.55 23.77 -12.86
N ASP A 70 0.12 24.62 -11.93
CA ASP A 70 -0.54 24.20 -10.70
C ASP A 70 -1.68 25.14 -10.32
N ARG A 71 -2.58 24.72 -9.43
CA ARG A 71 -3.77 25.49 -9.02
C ARG A 71 -3.91 25.57 -7.52
N SER A 72 -4.58 26.62 -7.04
CA SER A 72 -5.08 26.64 -5.67
C SER A 72 -6.25 25.67 -5.48
N LYS A 73 -6.40 25.09 -4.28
CA LYS A 73 -7.50 24.18 -3.93
C LYS A 73 -8.89 24.81 -4.09
N ASP A 74 -8.97 26.13 -3.92
CA ASP A 74 -10.21 26.90 -4.12
C ASP A 74 -10.45 27.34 -5.58
N GLU A 75 -9.58 26.94 -6.51
CA GLU A 75 -9.64 27.25 -7.94
C GLU A 75 -9.63 28.75 -8.28
N LYS A 76 -9.21 29.62 -7.37
CA LYS A 76 -9.10 31.05 -7.65
C LYS A 76 -7.81 31.44 -8.36
N PHE A 77 -6.76 30.64 -8.23
CA PHE A 77 -5.44 30.97 -8.75
C PHE A 77 -4.88 29.84 -9.59
N LEU A 78 -4.26 30.22 -10.71
CA LEU A 78 -3.41 29.37 -11.53
C LEU A 78 -1.97 29.86 -11.40
N PHE A 79 -1.04 28.93 -11.27
CA PHE A 79 0.40 29.18 -11.25
C PHE A 79 1.04 28.53 -12.47
N SER A 80 1.89 29.27 -13.18
CA SER A 80 2.57 28.78 -14.38
C SER A 80 4.06 29.07 -14.34
N ALA A 81 4.89 28.10 -14.70
CA ALA A 81 6.33 28.28 -14.80
C ALA A 81 6.91 27.55 -16.01
N GLY A 82 8.12 27.93 -16.42
CA GLY A 82 8.66 27.47 -17.69
C GLY A 82 10.14 27.73 -17.92
N ALA A 83 10.52 27.73 -19.20
CA ALA A 83 11.90 27.89 -19.69
C ALA A 83 12.42 29.34 -19.62
N ASP A 84 11.59 30.29 -19.18
CA ASP A 84 11.96 31.69 -18.98
C ASP A 84 12.42 31.99 -17.53
N SER A 85 12.55 30.96 -16.69
CA SER A 85 12.93 31.06 -15.27
C SER A 85 11.98 31.95 -14.43
N LEU A 86 10.75 32.15 -14.88
CA LEU A 86 9.74 32.97 -14.20
C LEU A 86 8.56 32.12 -13.75
N VAL A 87 7.95 32.48 -12.62
CA VAL A 87 6.65 31.95 -12.21
C VAL A 87 5.61 33.07 -12.30
N ARG A 88 4.45 32.81 -12.91
CA ARG A 88 3.35 33.77 -13.00
C ARG A 88 2.15 33.29 -12.23
N ILE A 89 1.49 34.23 -11.57
CA ILE A 89 0.30 34.03 -10.74
C ILE A 89 -0.88 34.67 -11.45
N TRP A 90 -1.88 33.86 -11.80
CA TRP A 90 -3.08 34.29 -12.52
C TRP A 90 -4.29 34.22 -11.60
N ALA A 91 -5.08 35.30 -11.54
CA ALA A 91 -6.40 35.27 -10.93
C ALA A 91 -7.43 34.73 -11.92
N ILE A 92 -8.25 33.79 -11.48
CA ILE A 92 -9.31 33.18 -12.28
C ILE A 92 -10.67 33.67 -11.77
N GLY A 93 -11.36 34.47 -12.58
CA GLY A 93 -12.70 34.98 -12.30
C GLY A 93 -13.75 33.88 -12.18
N ASP A 94 -14.91 34.21 -11.62
CA ASP A 94 -16.04 33.28 -11.59
C ASP A 94 -16.73 33.21 -12.96
N VAL A 95 -17.15 32.00 -13.34
CA VAL A 95 -17.90 31.78 -14.58
C VAL A 95 -19.34 32.24 -14.36
N THR A 96 -19.71 33.40 -14.89
CA THR A 96 -21.09 33.93 -14.81
C THR A 96 -22.01 33.13 -15.72
N LYS A 97 -23.22 32.79 -15.23
CA LYS A 97 -24.20 31.95 -15.95
C LYS A 97 -24.95 32.66 -17.09
N ASP A 98 -24.81 33.97 -17.18
CA ASP A 98 -25.50 34.80 -18.17
C ASP A 98 -24.45 35.52 -19.03
N SER A 99 -24.55 35.31 -20.35
CA SER A 99 -23.79 35.91 -21.47
C SER A 99 -22.52 35.18 -21.94
N ASP A 100 -22.33 35.18 -23.27
CA ASP A 100 -21.17 34.73 -24.07
C ASP A 100 -19.84 35.46 -23.74
N VAL A 101 -19.61 35.81 -22.47
CA VAL A 101 -18.47 36.61 -22.02
C VAL A 101 -17.38 35.69 -21.48
N ALA A 102 -16.19 35.82 -22.06
CA ALA A 102 -14.99 35.07 -21.74
C ALA A 102 -14.63 35.15 -20.25
N VAL A 103 -14.12 34.05 -19.70
CA VAL A 103 -13.61 34.02 -18.32
C VAL A 103 -12.52 35.09 -18.13
N GLU A 104 -12.69 35.92 -17.11
CA GLU A 104 -11.66 36.88 -16.69
C GLU A 104 -10.47 36.11 -16.12
N VAL A 105 -9.30 36.37 -16.70
CA VAL A 105 -8.04 35.76 -16.31
C VAL A 105 -6.99 36.84 -16.38
N ASP A 106 -6.47 37.24 -15.23
CA ASP A 106 -5.58 38.39 -15.07
C ASP A 106 -4.27 37.97 -14.42
N GLU A 107 -3.13 38.43 -14.96
CA GLU A 107 -1.83 38.23 -14.33
C GLU A 107 -1.70 39.15 -13.11
N LEU A 108 -1.67 38.57 -11.91
CA LEU A 108 -1.50 39.31 -10.66
C LEU A 108 -0.04 39.68 -10.42
N ALA A 109 0.86 38.73 -10.63
CA ALA A 109 2.28 38.93 -10.42
C ALA A 109 3.16 37.95 -11.19
N THR A 110 4.39 38.42 -11.45
CA THR A 110 5.53 37.63 -11.92
C THR A 110 6.56 37.50 -10.80
N VAL A 111 6.89 36.27 -10.42
CA VAL A 111 7.90 35.89 -9.44
C VAL A 111 9.22 35.56 -10.15
N TYR A 112 10.34 36.06 -9.62
CA TYR A 112 11.67 35.79 -10.17
C TYR A 112 12.71 35.49 -9.08
N SER A 113 13.77 34.77 -9.45
CA SER A 113 14.93 34.49 -8.59
C SER A 113 16.05 35.50 -8.82
N VAL A 114 16.80 35.80 -7.75
CA VAL A 114 18.03 36.61 -7.82
C VAL A 114 19.23 35.85 -8.41
N THR A 115 19.16 34.52 -8.40
CA THR A 115 20.17 33.64 -9.00
C THR A 115 19.70 33.07 -10.33
N ASP A 116 20.64 32.70 -11.20
CA ASP A 116 20.31 31.94 -12.40
C ASP A 116 19.91 30.50 -12.02
N ILE A 117 18.65 30.18 -12.29
CA ILE A 117 18.01 28.91 -11.93
C ILE A 117 17.79 27.98 -13.13
N GLY A 118 17.92 28.50 -14.36
CA GLY A 118 17.55 27.79 -15.58
C GLY A 118 16.05 27.49 -15.66
N ASP A 119 15.69 26.38 -16.32
CA ASP A 119 14.30 25.98 -16.49
C ASP A 119 13.64 25.55 -15.16
N ILE A 120 12.34 25.82 -15.03
CA ILE A 120 11.52 25.36 -13.90
C ILE A 120 10.68 24.15 -14.35
N PHE A 121 11.01 22.97 -13.82
CA PHE A 121 10.37 21.71 -14.24
C PHE A 121 9.17 21.31 -13.39
N SER A 122 9.15 21.73 -12.12
CA SER A 122 8.12 21.33 -11.16
C SER A 122 7.72 22.49 -10.26
N LEU A 123 6.43 22.55 -9.92
CA LEU A 123 5.81 23.65 -9.19
C LEU A 123 4.68 23.08 -8.33
N THR A 124 4.56 23.55 -7.09
CA THR A 124 3.40 23.28 -6.24
C THR A 124 3.04 24.51 -5.40
N TYR A 125 1.74 24.69 -5.11
CA TYR A 125 1.24 25.74 -4.23
C TYR A 125 0.59 25.16 -2.97
N ILE A 126 1.11 25.57 -1.81
CA ILE A 126 0.62 25.15 -0.49
C ILE A 126 -0.42 26.15 0.00
N ASP A 127 -1.71 25.85 -0.22
CA ASP A 127 -2.82 26.77 0.10
C ASP A 127 -2.83 27.24 1.56
N SER A 128 -2.62 26.31 2.51
CA SER A 128 -2.73 26.61 3.94
C SER A 128 -1.67 27.59 4.46
N LEU A 129 -0.51 27.66 3.78
CA LEU A 129 0.61 28.55 4.11
C LEU A 129 0.79 29.68 3.09
N GLN A 130 -0.07 29.74 2.06
CA GLN A 130 0.06 30.64 0.92
C GLN A 130 1.49 30.67 0.34
N THR A 131 2.09 29.49 0.19
CA THR A 131 3.51 29.33 -0.15
C THR A 131 3.65 28.64 -1.50
N LEU A 132 4.38 29.28 -2.40
CA LEU A 132 4.72 28.73 -3.70
C LEU A 132 6.07 28.01 -3.60
N VAL A 133 6.19 26.79 -4.11
CA VAL A 133 7.44 26.01 -4.10
C VAL A 133 7.73 25.48 -5.49
N PHE A 134 8.98 25.54 -5.94
CA PHE A 134 9.34 25.03 -7.27
C PHE A 134 10.78 24.54 -7.37
N GLY A 135 10.97 23.57 -8.27
CA GLY A 135 12.22 22.87 -8.52
C GLY A 135 12.83 23.27 -9.86
N CYS A 136 14.15 23.49 -9.85
CA CYS A 136 14.88 24.12 -10.95
C CYS A 136 15.93 23.21 -11.61
N GLN A 137 16.37 23.61 -12.80
CA GLN A 137 17.43 22.96 -13.57
C GLN A 137 18.81 23.05 -12.90
N ASN A 138 19.12 24.13 -12.18
CA ASN A 138 20.40 24.22 -11.44
C ASN A 138 20.42 23.38 -10.13
N ALA A 139 19.47 22.47 -9.96
CA ALA A 139 19.29 21.61 -8.78
C ALA A 139 18.91 22.35 -7.48
N SER A 140 18.41 23.59 -7.58
CA SER A 140 17.90 24.35 -6.44
C SER A 140 16.38 24.17 -6.27
N LEU A 141 15.96 24.17 -5.00
CA LEU A 141 14.56 24.22 -4.58
C LEU A 141 14.30 25.61 -3.99
N LEU A 142 13.32 26.33 -4.54
CA LEU A 142 12.98 27.68 -4.11
C LEU A 142 11.56 27.73 -3.57
N TYR A 143 11.31 28.62 -2.62
CA TYR A 143 9.96 28.92 -2.18
C TYR A 143 9.71 30.41 -1.96
N LEU A 144 8.46 30.84 -2.18
CA LEU A 144 7.98 32.17 -1.86
C LEU A 144 6.82 32.04 -0.88
N ASP A 145 7.06 32.47 0.36
CA ASP A 145 6.08 32.43 1.42
C ASP A 145 5.15 33.65 1.39
N ASN A 146 3.94 33.50 1.93
CA ASN A 146 2.98 34.59 2.12
C ASN A 146 2.71 35.41 0.84
N VAL A 147 2.55 34.73 -0.29
CA VAL A 147 2.50 35.32 -1.64
C VAL A 147 1.54 36.50 -1.73
N PHE A 148 0.31 36.36 -1.24
CA PHE A 148 -0.70 37.41 -1.34
C PHE A 148 -0.47 38.59 -0.39
N ARG A 149 0.14 38.36 0.78
CA ARG A 149 0.55 39.44 1.67
C ARG A 149 1.62 40.31 1.00
N ARG A 150 2.64 39.68 0.38
CA ARG A 150 3.70 40.38 -0.36
C ARG A 150 3.13 41.16 -1.55
N LEU A 151 2.17 40.56 -2.25
CA LEU A 151 1.45 41.20 -3.36
C LEU A 151 0.73 42.49 -2.90
N ASP A 152 0.03 42.43 -1.77
CA ASP A 152 -0.67 43.59 -1.19
C ASP A 152 0.28 44.69 -0.74
N GLU A 153 1.46 44.32 -0.22
CA GLU A 153 2.51 45.28 0.18
C GLU A 153 3.09 46.02 -1.04
N ILE A 154 3.35 45.33 -2.15
CA ILE A 154 3.85 45.95 -3.40
C ILE A 154 2.78 46.82 -4.07
N ARG A 155 1.52 46.37 -4.09
CA ARG A 155 0.41 47.18 -4.61
C ARG A 155 0.26 48.50 -3.86
N LYS A 156 0.52 48.51 -2.55
CA LYS A 156 0.54 49.74 -1.73
C LYS A 156 1.74 50.64 -2.02
N SER A 157 2.90 50.08 -2.40
CA SER A 157 4.10 50.87 -2.69
C SER A 157 4.16 51.43 -4.11
N GLN A 158 3.26 51.02 -5.02
CA GLN A 158 3.21 51.44 -6.44
C GLN A 158 4.51 51.16 -7.25
N GLU A 159 5.40 50.28 -6.76
CA GLU A 159 6.61 49.90 -7.48
C GLU A 159 6.34 48.76 -8.49
N CYS A 160 5.98 49.09 -9.74
CA CYS A 160 6.01 48.15 -10.88
C CYS A 160 7.21 48.43 -11.79
N ASN A 161 8.42 48.11 -11.33
CA ASN A 161 9.63 48.41 -12.09
C ASN A 161 10.10 47.18 -12.89
N ILE A 162 9.54 46.99 -14.10
CA ILE A 162 9.87 45.91 -15.05
C ILE A 162 11.37 45.84 -15.39
N SER A 163 12.11 46.94 -15.19
CA SER A 163 13.57 47.01 -15.32
C SER A 163 14.34 46.15 -14.30
N ARG A 164 13.70 45.67 -13.22
CA ARG A 164 14.31 44.79 -12.21
C ARG A 164 14.41 43.33 -12.62
N LEU A 165 13.71 42.89 -13.68
CA LEU A 165 13.77 41.50 -14.14
C LEU A 165 15.21 41.14 -14.57
N PRO A 166 15.75 39.96 -14.18
CA PRO A 166 17.13 39.60 -14.45
C PRO A 166 17.56 39.74 -15.93
N HIS A 167 16.68 39.38 -16.87
CA HIS A 167 16.94 39.50 -18.31
C HIS A 167 16.85 40.94 -18.87
N LYS A 168 16.42 41.92 -18.06
CA LYS A 168 16.36 43.35 -18.38
C LYS A 168 17.34 44.19 -17.55
N ARG A 169 18.12 43.57 -16.66
CA ARG A 169 19.10 44.27 -15.82
C ARG A 169 20.31 44.67 -16.67
N TYR A 170 20.75 45.90 -16.46
CA TYR A 170 22.03 46.43 -16.96
C TYR A 170 23.17 45.80 -16.14
N ASP A 171 23.99 44.96 -16.77
CA ASP A 171 25.14 44.31 -16.12
C ASP A 171 26.40 45.15 -16.37
N LYS A 172 27.01 45.69 -15.30
CA LYS A 172 28.21 46.53 -15.41
C LYS A 172 29.40 45.84 -16.06
N PHE A 173 29.46 44.51 -16.09
CA PHE A 173 30.53 43.76 -16.73
C PHE A 173 30.26 43.60 -18.23
N PHE A 174 29.05 43.16 -18.61
CA PHE A 174 28.69 42.92 -20.02
C PHE A 174 28.32 44.20 -20.80
N ASP A 175 27.77 45.21 -20.11
CA ASP A 175 27.35 46.49 -20.68
C ASP A 175 28.38 47.61 -20.44
N SER A 176 29.58 47.28 -19.99
CA SER A 176 30.68 48.26 -19.91
C SER A 176 31.18 48.62 -21.31
N ASN A 177 31.50 49.90 -21.51
CA ASN A 177 32.22 50.32 -22.71
C ASN A 177 33.57 49.60 -22.75
N GLY A 178 33.80 48.80 -23.80
CA GLY A 178 35.10 48.19 -24.05
C GLY A 178 36.21 49.23 -24.21
N PRO A 179 37.49 48.82 -24.33
CA PRO A 179 38.64 49.73 -24.35
C PRO A 179 38.64 50.77 -25.48
N THR A 180 37.75 50.65 -26.47
CA THR A 180 37.54 51.61 -27.56
C THR A 180 36.41 52.62 -27.33
N GLY A 181 35.70 52.56 -26.19
CA GLY A 181 34.64 53.52 -25.83
C GLY A 181 33.28 53.28 -26.50
N SER A 182 33.10 52.13 -27.18
CA SER A 182 31.86 51.76 -27.88
C SER A 182 31.29 50.46 -27.31
N ALA A 183 30.06 50.51 -26.79
CA ALA A 183 29.29 49.32 -26.42
C ALA A 183 28.85 48.55 -27.68
N SER A 184 28.83 47.21 -27.61
CA SER A 184 28.18 46.40 -28.63
C SER A 184 26.66 46.52 -28.44
N PRO A 185 25.88 46.93 -29.45
CA PRO A 185 24.44 46.99 -29.32
C PRO A 185 23.88 45.57 -29.11
N PRO A 186 22.83 45.41 -28.28
CA PRO A 186 22.12 44.13 -28.19
C PRO A 186 21.57 43.73 -29.57
N PRO A 187 21.46 42.43 -29.89
CA PRO A 187 20.98 42.00 -31.20
C PRO A 187 19.54 42.50 -31.42
N GLY A 188 19.34 43.41 -32.39
CA GLY A 188 18.00 43.89 -32.79
C GLY A 188 17.75 45.40 -32.68
N SER A 189 18.72 46.22 -32.26
CA SER A 189 18.53 47.68 -32.23
C SER A 189 18.75 48.33 -33.60
N ASP A 190 17.77 48.20 -34.50
CA ASP A 190 17.68 49.09 -35.68
C ASP A 190 17.11 50.45 -35.25
N GLU A 191 17.91 51.51 -35.41
CA GLU A 191 17.64 52.90 -35.01
C GLU A 191 16.44 53.57 -35.71
N SER A 192 15.66 52.85 -36.52
CA SER A 192 14.48 53.41 -37.22
C SER A 192 13.16 53.30 -36.43
N SER A 193 13.15 52.63 -35.28
CA SER A 193 11.91 52.31 -34.54
C SER A 193 11.64 53.20 -33.31
N LEU A 194 12.59 54.08 -32.93
CA LEU A 194 12.47 54.96 -31.75
C LEU A 194 11.60 56.21 -31.96
N ALA A 195 11.08 56.45 -33.17
CA ALA A 195 10.34 57.67 -33.50
C ALA A 195 8.81 57.49 -33.63
N MET A 196 8.24 56.33 -33.27
CA MET A 196 6.78 56.10 -33.36
C MET A 196 6.09 55.61 -32.09
N VAL A 197 6.76 55.67 -30.93
CA VAL A 197 6.09 55.37 -29.64
C VAL A 197 5.49 56.66 -29.06
N SER A 198 4.52 57.22 -29.79
CA SER A 198 3.55 58.15 -29.23
C SER A 198 2.27 57.98 -30.03
N MET A 199 1.19 57.59 -29.33
CA MET A 199 -0.14 57.24 -29.84
C MET A 199 -0.32 55.74 -30.14
N ASP A 200 -0.66 54.99 -29.09
CA ASP A 200 -1.77 54.02 -29.05
C ASP A 200 -1.84 53.42 -27.64
N GLU A 201 -2.27 54.24 -26.67
CA GLU A 201 -2.72 53.78 -25.35
C GLU A 201 -4.23 53.51 -25.41
N GLU A 202 -4.62 52.35 -25.93
CA GLU A 202 -5.93 51.75 -25.64
C GLU A 202 -5.79 50.22 -25.57
N MET A 203 -5.34 49.70 -24.42
CA MET A 203 -5.83 48.41 -23.91
C MET A 203 -5.67 48.35 -22.39
N SER A 204 -6.80 48.16 -21.73
CA SER A 204 -6.98 48.06 -20.29
C SER A 204 -6.28 46.81 -19.73
N SER A 205 -5.07 46.95 -19.18
CA SER A 205 -4.52 45.97 -18.23
C SER A 205 -3.71 46.68 -17.14
N THR A 206 -4.04 46.38 -15.89
CA THR A 206 -3.26 46.83 -14.74
C THR A 206 -1.85 46.22 -14.81
N PRO A 207 -0.77 46.99 -14.57
CA PRO A 207 0.59 46.45 -14.62
C PRO A 207 0.77 45.34 -13.57
N SER A 208 1.28 44.17 -13.97
CA SER A 208 1.50 43.04 -13.07
C SER A 208 2.60 43.35 -12.05
N ALA A 209 2.39 42.92 -10.79
CA ALA A 209 3.36 43.13 -9.72
C ALA A 209 4.57 42.19 -9.89
N ILE A 210 5.75 42.61 -9.42
CA ILE A 210 6.96 41.79 -9.50
C ILE A 210 7.36 41.36 -8.09
N LEU A 211 7.46 40.05 -7.87
CA LEU A 211 7.83 39.44 -6.60
C LEU A 211 9.24 38.85 -6.69
N GLU A 212 10.14 39.27 -5.81
CA GLU A 212 11.49 38.70 -5.69
C GLU A 212 11.50 37.60 -4.63
N ILE A 213 12.17 36.49 -4.93
CA ILE A 213 12.40 35.42 -3.96
C ILE A 213 13.53 35.83 -3.00
N PRO A 214 13.29 35.84 -1.68
CA PRO A 214 14.33 36.12 -0.70
C PRO A 214 15.47 35.10 -0.81
N ALA A 215 16.71 35.55 -0.66
CA ALA A 215 17.89 34.69 -0.78
C ALA A 215 17.90 33.54 0.24
N GLU A 216 17.31 33.76 1.41
CA GLU A 216 17.13 32.75 2.45
C GLU A 216 16.17 31.61 2.07
N ASN A 217 15.29 31.84 1.09
CA ASN A 217 14.34 30.83 0.61
C ASN A 217 14.86 30.04 -0.61
N ILE A 218 16.15 30.16 -0.92
CA ILE A 218 16.81 29.44 -2.02
C ILE A 218 17.68 28.33 -1.42
N VAL A 219 17.25 27.08 -1.59
CA VAL A 219 18.04 25.92 -1.20
C VAL A 219 18.83 25.42 -2.40
N ASN A 220 20.10 25.82 -2.43
CA ASN A 220 21.07 25.38 -3.42
C ASN A 220 21.39 23.90 -3.25
N TYR A 221 21.52 23.17 -4.36
CA TYR A 221 21.84 21.74 -4.37
C TYR A 221 20.88 20.92 -3.49
N ALA A 222 19.59 21.25 -3.54
CA ALA A 222 18.55 20.46 -2.89
C ALA A 222 18.58 19.01 -3.41
N HIS A 223 18.97 18.81 -4.67
CA HIS A 223 19.32 17.52 -5.27
C HIS A 223 20.70 17.59 -5.96
N ASN A 224 21.29 16.44 -6.27
CA ASN A 224 22.48 16.34 -7.14
C ASN A 224 22.08 16.16 -8.63
N GLY A 225 21.05 16.88 -9.07
CA GLY A 225 20.45 16.79 -10.41
C GLY A 225 19.21 17.68 -10.51
N PHE A 226 18.58 17.72 -11.69
CA PHE A 226 17.37 18.53 -11.89
C PHE A 226 16.24 18.03 -10.99
N ILE A 227 15.40 18.94 -10.51
CA ILE A 227 14.22 18.60 -9.71
C ILE A 227 13.02 18.45 -10.65
N TYR A 228 12.77 17.23 -11.11
CA TYR A 228 11.78 16.96 -12.15
C TYR A 228 10.34 16.96 -11.64
N SER A 229 10.11 16.63 -10.37
CA SER A 229 8.78 16.47 -9.82
C SER A 229 8.69 16.90 -8.36
N ILE A 230 7.57 17.55 -8.00
CA ILE A 230 7.21 17.91 -6.64
C ILE A 230 5.74 17.57 -6.43
N CYS A 231 5.40 16.95 -5.30
CA CYS A 231 4.01 16.68 -4.91
C CYS A 231 3.73 17.22 -3.50
N GLU A 232 2.61 17.90 -3.30
CA GLU A 232 2.10 18.24 -1.96
C GLU A 232 1.53 16.99 -1.28
N LEU A 233 1.92 16.72 -0.04
CA LEU A 233 1.36 15.60 0.73
C LEU A 233 0.11 16.05 1.49
N ASP A 234 -1.00 15.38 1.22
CA ASP A 234 -2.29 15.62 1.87
C ASP A 234 -2.23 15.48 3.40
N THR A 235 -3.26 16.01 4.07
CA THR A 235 -3.41 15.97 5.53
C THR A 235 -3.31 14.56 6.13
N GLN A 236 -3.69 13.52 5.37
CA GLN A 236 -3.60 12.12 5.79
C GLN A 236 -2.16 11.68 6.04
N PHE A 237 -1.18 12.25 5.34
CA PHE A 237 0.24 11.92 5.50
C PHE A 237 0.87 12.56 6.73
N ARG A 238 0.23 13.56 7.35
CA ARG A 238 0.82 14.29 8.49
C ARG A 238 1.10 13.37 9.67
N ASP A 239 0.21 12.41 9.94
CA ASP A 239 0.34 11.49 11.08
C ASP A 239 1.55 10.56 10.94
N ILE A 240 2.00 10.30 9.70
CA ILE A 240 3.20 9.49 9.42
C ILE A 240 4.46 10.24 9.88
N PHE A 241 4.57 11.52 9.53
CA PHE A 241 5.81 12.28 9.70
C PHE A 241 5.92 13.07 11.01
N GLN A 242 4.81 13.24 11.75
CA GLN A 242 4.82 13.92 13.04
C GLN A 242 5.79 13.31 14.08
N GLN A 243 6.14 12.01 13.95
CA GLN A 243 7.06 11.35 14.86
C GLN A 243 8.53 11.34 14.38
N GLU A 244 8.79 11.51 13.09
CA GLU A 244 10.13 11.36 12.49
C GLU A 244 10.94 12.67 12.46
N CYS A 245 10.31 13.85 12.60
CA CYS A 245 10.98 15.14 12.72
C CYS A 245 11.63 15.39 14.11
N ALA A 246 12.24 14.36 14.70
CA ALA A 246 12.85 14.41 16.02
C ALA A 246 14.17 15.22 16.06
N ASP A 247 14.78 15.50 14.91
CA ASP A 247 15.99 16.34 14.79
C ASP A 247 15.69 17.83 14.63
N CYS A 248 14.42 18.23 14.53
CA CYS A 248 14.02 19.63 14.59
C CYS A 248 14.04 20.10 16.06
N LYS A 249 14.90 21.07 16.39
CA LYS A 249 14.99 21.67 17.73
C LYS A 249 13.68 22.29 18.23
N GLU A 250 12.72 22.49 17.33
CA GLU A 250 11.35 22.89 17.58
C GLU A 250 10.43 21.84 16.96
N ARG A 251 9.50 21.27 17.75
CA ARG A 251 8.53 20.29 17.23
C ARG A 251 7.70 20.97 16.13
N PRO A 252 7.53 20.34 14.95
CA PRO A 252 6.61 20.84 13.94
C PRO A 252 5.23 21.05 14.57
N SER A 253 4.61 22.19 14.29
CA SER A 253 3.25 22.47 14.77
C SER A 253 2.25 21.46 14.18
N GLN A 254 1.06 21.33 14.79
CA GLN A 254 -0.04 20.55 14.20
C GLN A 254 -0.47 21.06 12.80
N THR A 255 0.01 22.24 12.40
CA THR A 255 -0.30 22.90 11.13
C THR A 255 0.79 22.76 10.06
N CYS A 256 1.85 21.99 10.32
CA CYS A 256 2.90 21.75 9.35
C CYS A 256 2.37 21.05 8.07
N GLN A 257 2.85 21.50 6.92
CA GLN A 257 2.59 20.90 5.60
C GLN A 257 3.83 20.18 5.11
N TYR A 258 3.65 19.14 4.30
CA TYR A 258 4.77 18.39 3.75
C TYR A 258 4.68 18.38 2.22
N ILE A 259 5.83 18.42 1.57
CA ILE A 259 5.97 18.13 0.15
C ILE A 259 7.04 17.05 -0.04
N ILE A 260 7.03 16.43 -1.20
CA ILE A 260 8.09 15.53 -1.64
C ILE A 260 8.65 15.99 -2.98
N SER A 261 9.98 16.03 -3.11
CA SER A 261 10.68 16.36 -4.35
C SER A 261 11.49 15.17 -4.86
N GLY A 262 11.44 14.93 -6.17
CA GLY A 262 12.18 13.88 -6.87
C GLY A 262 13.22 14.50 -7.80
N GLY A 263 14.45 13.99 -7.71
CA GLY A 263 15.58 14.51 -8.46
C GLY A 263 16.24 13.52 -9.41
N GLY A 264 17.01 14.06 -10.35
CA GLY A 264 17.87 13.28 -11.23
C GLY A 264 18.98 12.49 -10.52
N ASP A 265 19.23 12.77 -9.25
CA ASP A 265 20.13 12.03 -8.37
C ASP A 265 19.57 10.68 -7.88
N GLY A 266 18.33 10.36 -8.25
CA GLY A 266 17.66 9.12 -7.89
C GLY A 266 17.20 9.07 -6.45
N VAL A 267 16.97 10.25 -5.86
CA VAL A 267 16.50 10.40 -4.48
C VAL A 267 15.20 11.18 -4.44
N CYS A 268 14.29 10.75 -3.57
CA CYS A 268 13.11 11.51 -3.17
C CYS A 268 13.33 12.13 -1.79
N LYS A 269 13.11 13.43 -1.64
CA LYS A 269 13.31 14.17 -0.38
C LYS A 269 12.00 14.74 0.13
N ILE A 270 11.73 14.55 1.43
CA ILE A 270 10.55 15.08 2.10
C ILE A 270 10.93 16.36 2.83
N TRP A 271 10.13 17.40 2.61
CA TRP A 271 10.33 18.73 3.19
C TRP A 271 9.09 19.15 3.98
N ALA A 272 9.29 19.63 5.20
CA ALA A 272 8.28 20.21 6.05
C ALA A 272 8.27 21.73 5.91
N PHE A 273 7.08 22.31 5.83
CA PHE A 273 6.82 23.74 5.83
C PHE A 273 5.98 24.09 7.04
N ASP A 274 6.41 25.09 7.81
CA ASP A 274 5.68 25.54 9.01
C ASP A 274 5.75 27.06 9.18
N ALA A 275 4.69 27.63 9.74
CA ALA A 275 4.63 29.05 10.05
C ALA A 275 5.49 29.34 11.29
N THR A 276 6.47 30.22 11.13
CA THR A 276 7.34 30.68 12.23
C THR A 276 6.60 31.63 13.16
N ALA A 277 7.11 31.84 14.38
CA ALA A 277 6.54 32.80 15.33
C ALA A 277 6.47 34.25 14.81
N LYS A 278 7.21 34.58 13.75
CA LYS A 278 7.20 35.90 13.09
C LYS A 278 6.15 36.02 11.98
N GLY A 279 5.50 34.91 11.61
CA GLY A 279 4.52 34.83 10.52
C GLY A 279 5.12 34.48 9.15
N ASP A 280 6.44 34.36 9.03
CA ASP A 280 7.11 33.87 7.82
C ASP A 280 7.08 32.33 7.79
N VAL A 281 7.26 31.70 6.63
CA VAL A 281 7.28 30.24 6.52
C VAL A 281 8.71 29.70 6.52
N GLY A 282 8.99 28.74 7.41
CA GLY A 282 10.25 28.01 7.46
C GLY A 282 10.15 26.67 6.74
N MET A 283 11.22 26.27 6.06
CA MET A 283 11.36 24.96 5.42
C MET A 283 12.39 24.10 6.16
N TYR A 284 12.06 22.82 6.36
CA TYR A 284 12.89 21.84 7.07
C TYR A 284 13.01 20.56 6.25
N PHE A 285 14.22 20.02 6.13
CA PHE A 285 14.43 18.70 5.56
C PHE A 285 14.03 17.63 6.57
N CYS A 286 13.19 16.68 6.17
CA CYS A 286 12.74 15.60 7.04
C CYS A 286 13.53 14.31 6.80
N LYS A 287 13.53 13.84 5.55
CA LYS A 287 14.01 12.50 5.19
C LYS A 287 14.30 12.40 3.71
N GLU A 288 15.19 11.49 3.36
CA GLU A 288 15.45 11.06 1.98
C GLU A 288 15.14 9.57 1.79
N MET A 289 14.76 9.21 0.56
CA MET A 289 14.48 7.85 0.13
C MET A 289 15.20 7.60 -1.19
N GLU A 290 15.98 6.53 -1.25
CA GLU A 290 16.68 6.15 -2.47
C GLU A 290 15.75 5.39 -3.42
N CYS A 291 15.76 5.82 -4.69
CA CYS A 291 15.03 5.20 -5.78
C CYS A 291 15.97 4.46 -6.77
N GLU A 292 17.27 4.38 -6.48
CA GLU A 292 18.36 3.80 -7.30
C GLU A 292 18.65 4.55 -8.62
N ASP A 293 17.63 4.95 -9.37
CA ASP A 293 17.72 5.63 -10.66
C ASP A 293 16.99 6.99 -10.63
N SER A 294 17.28 7.86 -11.60
CA SER A 294 16.74 9.22 -11.71
C SER A 294 15.21 9.25 -11.63
N VAL A 295 14.68 10.05 -10.71
CA VAL A 295 13.23 10.23 -10.51
C VAL A 295 12.73 11.32 -11.45
N LEU A 296 12.01 10.93 -12.51
CA LEU A 296 11.57 11.83 -13.58
C LEU A 296 10.13 12.29 -13.38
N SER A 297 9.29 11.47 -12.75
CA SER A 297 7.91 11.80 -12.43
C SER A 297 7.49 11.14 -11.12
N MET A 298 6.54 11.77 -10.43
CA MET A 298 5.96 11.22 -9.22
C MET A 298 4.46 11.45 -9.19
N ASP A 299 3.76 10.57 -8.48
CA ASP A 299 2.38 10.78 -8.05
C ASP A 299 2.15 10.10 -6.71
N ILE A 300 1.10 10.49 -6.00
CA ILE A 300 0.83 10.04 -4.63
C ILE A 300 -0.61 9.53 -4.48
N GLU A 301 -0.77 8.41 -3.77
CA GLU A 301 -2.08 7.92 -3.33
C GLU A 301 -1.88 7.28 -1.96
N PHE A 302 -2.44 7.89 -0.90
CA PHE A 302 -2.15 7.50 0.48
C PHE A 302 -2.24 5.98 0.71
N PRO A 303 -1.21 5.33 1.32
CA PRO A 303 0.02 5.90 1.88
C PRO A 303 1.22 5.85 0.91
N PHE A 304 0.98 5.62 -0.37
CA PHE A 304 2.01 5.32 -1.35
C PHE A 304 2.53 6.55 -2.08
N LEU A 305 3.83 6.49 -2.34
CA LEU A 305 4.51 7.29 -3.35
C LEU A 305 4.81 6.39 -4.54
N TYR A 306 4.47 6.87 -5.73
CA TYR A 306 4.82 6.24 -6.99
C TYR A 306 5.89 7.09 -7.68
N CYS A 307 7.02 6.48 -7.99
CA CYS A 307 8.16 7.13 -8.64
C CYS A 307 8.36 6.53 -10.02
N GLY A 308 8.16 7.33 -11.07
CA GLY A 308 8.54 7.01 -12.44
C GLY A 308 10.02 7.30 -12.64
N LEU A 309 10.78 6.26 -12.97
CA LEU A 309 12.23 6.31 -13.12
C LEU A 309 12.64 6.22 -14.59
N SER A 310 13.95 6.33 -14.84
CA SER A 310 14.55 5.91 -16.11
C SER A 310 14.34 4.40 -16.35
N ASP A 311 14.58 3.97 -17.59
CA ASP A 311 14.53 2.54 -17.98
C ASP A 311 13.14 1.88 -17.82
N GLY A 312 12.07 2.67 -17.77
CA GLY A 312 10.69 2.16 -17.77
C GLY A 312 10.25 1.56 -16.44
N ILE A 313 10.89 1.97 -15.35
CA ILE A 313 10.64 1.43 -14.01
C ILE A 313 9.70 2.38 -13.25
N VAL A 314 8.68 1.83 -12.60
CA VAL A 314 7.87 2.53 -11.60
C VAL A 314 8.08 1.87 -10.25
N LYS A 315 8.64 2.60 -9.28
CA LYS A 315 8.79 2.12 -7.90
C LYS A 315 7.63 2.61 -7.05
N ILE A 316 7.07 1.70 -6.26
CA ILE A 316 5.98 2.00 -5.32
C ILE A 316 6.55 1.87 -3.90
N MET A 317 6.56 2.99 -3.19
CA MET A 317 7.07 3.11 -1.83
C MET A 317 5.91 3.36 -0.87
N ASP A 318 5.87 2.68 0.26
CA ASP A 318 4.96 2.99 1.35
C ASP A 318 5.62 3.99 2.30
N LEU A 319 5.11 5.22 2.31
CA LEU A 319 5.67 6.30 3.14
C LEU A 319 5.48 6.04 4.64
N GLY A 320 4.47 5.25 5.04
CA GLY A 320 4.20 4.93 6.43
C GLY A 320 5.21 3.97 7.06
N THR A 321 5.71 3.01 6.27
CA THR A 321 6.67 2.00 6.74
C THR A 321 8.09 2.22 6.20
N ASN A 322 8.27 3.15 5.27
CA ASN A 322 9.51 3.41 4.53
C ASN A 322 10.01 2.16 3.78
N GLN A 323 9.09 1.34 3.27
CA GLN A 323 9.41 0.11 2.56
C GLN A 323 9.00 0.21 1.10
N ARG A 324 9.83 -0.37 0.23
CA ARG A 324 9.44 -0.64 -1.15
C ARG A 324 8.38 -1.74 -1.18
N VAL A 325 7.21 -1.43 -1.72
CA VAL A 325 6.07 -2.34 -1.83
C VAL A 325 6.18 -3.17 -3.12
N SER A 326 6.46 -2.52 -4.23
CA SER A 326 6.55 -3.17 -5.53
C SER A 326 7.42 -2.38 -6.50
N THR A 327 7.83 -3.05 -7.59
CA THR A 327 8.52 -2.45 -8.73
C THR A 327 7.82 -2.94 -9.98
N LEU A 328 7.21 -2.01 -10.70
CA LEU A 328 6.58 -2.26 -11.99
C LEU A 328 7.59 -1.91 -13.08
N SER A 329 7.58 -2.67 -14.17
CA SER A 329 8.46 -2.42 -15.31
C SER A 329 7.65 -2.45 -16.59
N THR A 330 7.78 -1.44 -17.43
CA THR A 330 7.22 -1.44 -18.78
C THR A 330 7.95 -2.47 -19.65
N LYS A 331 7.30 -2.95 -20.72
CA LYS A 331 7.89 -3.96 -21.62
C LYS A 331 9.17 -3.45 -22.31
N GLN A 332 9.21 -2.16 -22.59
CA GLN A 332 10.39 -1.47 -23.10
C GLN A 332 11.00 -0.63 -22.00
N LYS A 333 12.32 -0.47 -22.06
CA LYS A 333 13.08 0.31 -21.08
C LYS A 333 13.14 1.78 -21.47
N SER A 334 12.00 2.42 -21.62
CA SER A 334 11.89 3.84 -21.94
C SER A 334 11.48 4.63 -20.71
N ASP A 335 12.08 5.81 -20.54
CA ASP A 335 11.89 6.68 -19.37
C ASP A 335 10.41 6.99 -19.09
N ILE A 336 10.02 6.96 -17.82
CA ILE A 336 8.67 7.33 -17.37
C ILE A 336 8.60 8.84 -17.15
N ILE A 337 8.15 9.56 -18.16
CA ILE A 337 8.15 11.03 -18.23
C ILE A 337 7.05 11.61 -17.36
N CYS A 338 5.90 10.94 -17.30
CA CYS A 338 4.76 11.37 -16.50
C CYS A 338 4.07 10.17 -15.88
N LEU A 339 3.47 10.39 -14.72
CA LEU A 339 2.81 9.38 -13.93
C LEU A 339 1.49 9.93 -13.43
N SER A 340 0.44 9.11 -13.49
CA SER A 340 -0.83 9.44 -12.85
C SER A 340 -1.44 8.17 -12.26
N VAL A 341 -1.97 8.27 -11.05
CA VAL A 341 -2.45 7.13 -10.27
C VAL A 341 -3.87 7.37 -9.79
N TYR A 342 -4.70 6.34 -9.89
CA TYR A 342 -6.06 6.38 -9.37
C TYR A 342 -6.54 4.97 -9.01
N ASN A 343 -6.74 4.68 -7.72
CA ASN A 343 -7.35 3.44 -7.21
C ASN A 343 -6.70 2.15 -7.75
N ASP A 344 -5.39 1.96 -7.58
CA ASP A 344 -4.59 0.83 -8.11
C ASP A 344 -4.29 0.86 -9.62
N TYR A 345 -4.82 1.84 -10.36
CA TYR A 345 -4.48 2.03 -11.77
C TYR A 345 -3.31 3.01 -11.85
N VAL A 346 -2.19 2.52 -12.36
CA VAL A 346 -0.99 3.34 -12.59
C VAL A 346 -0.86 3.59 -14.09
N PHE A 347 -1.02 4.84 -14.50
CA PHE A 347 -0.84 5.29 -15.87
C PHE A 347 0.57 5.84 -16.01
N ALA A 348 1.48 5.02 -16.54
CA ALA A 348 2.87 5.39 -16.77
C ALA A 348 3.06 5.84 -18.23
N VAL A 349 3.43 7.09 -18.42
CA VAL A 349 3.64 7.69 -19.73
C VAL A 349 5.11 7.56 -20.13
N ASN A 350 5.35 6.95 -21.29
CA ASN A 350 6.69 6.78 -21.86
C ASN A 350 6.69 7.12 -23.37
N GLU A 351 7.80 6.86 -24.06
CA GLU A 351 7.93 7.16 -25.49
C GLU A 351 6.91 6.45 -26.40
N GLU A 352 6.33 5.33 -25.96
CA GLU A 352 5.39 4.52 -26.75
C GLU A 352 3.92 4.89 -26.51
N GLY A 353 3.63 5.73 -25.51
CA GLY A 353 2.28 6.10 -25.10
C GLY A 353 2.05 5.86 -23.62
N ILE A 354 0.91 5.25 -23.29
CA ILE A 354 0.48 5.04 -21.89
C ILE A 354 0.57 3.55 -21.58
N THR A 355 1.44 3.15 -20.66
CA THR A 355 1.38 1.81 -20.06
C THR A 355 0.51 1.86 -18.83
N LEU A 356 -0.63 1.16 -18.87
CA LEU A 356 -1.53 0.96 -17.75
C LEU A 356 -1.10 -0.28 -16.98
N PHE A 357 -0.77 -0.11 -15.69
CA PHE A 357 -0.59 -1.22 -14.76
C PHE A 357 -1.81 -1.36 -13.87
N HIS A 358 -2.35 -2.58 -13.80
CA HIS A 358 -3.40 -2.94 -12.85
C HIS A 358 -3.39 -4.46 -12.63
N LYS A 359 -3.37 -4.90 -11.36
CA LYS A 359 -3.40 -6.33 -10.97
C LYS A 359 -2.44 -7.21 -11.80
N GLY A 360 -1.25 -6.69 -12.08
CA GLY A 360 -0.10 -7.47 -12.57
C GLY A 360 -0.09 -7.58 -14.07
N GLN A 361 -1.10 -6.98 -14.67
CA GLN A 361 -1.23 -6.84 -16.09
C GLN A 361 -0.74 -5.46 -16.44
N SER A 362 0.17 -5.42 -17.41
CA SER A 362 0.59 -4.20 -18.08
C SER A 362 -0.04 -4.20 -19.47
N GLU A 363 -0.87 -3.20 -19.76
CA GLU A 363 -1.41 -2.97 -21.10
C GLU A 363 -0.81 -1.69 -21.67
N VAL A 364 -0.28 -1.76 -22.89
CA VAL A 364 0.20 -0.57 -23.60
C VAL A 364 -0.97 -0.05 -24.42
N ILE A 365 -1.42 1.16 -24.08
CA ILE A 365 -2.51 1.84 -24.76
C ILE A 365 -1.90 2.79 -25.78
N ASN A 366 -1.99 2.39 -27.04
CA ASN A 366 -1.60 3.26 -28.16
C ASN A 366 -2.74 4.23 -28.46
N THR A 367 -2.52 5.50 -28.17
CA THR A 367 -3.52 6.56 -28.36
C THR A 367 -3.64 7.05 -29.81
N ASN A 368 -2.82 6.49 -30.73
CA ASN A 368 -2.61 6.97 -32.09
C ASN A 368 -2.21 8.45 -32.13
N GLN A 369 -1.34 8.86 -31.20
CA GLN A 369 -0.84 10.23 -31.05
C GLN A 369 0.68 10.23 -31.00
N GLY A 370 1.27 11.42 -31.07
CA GLY A 370 2.68 11.62 -30.77
C GLY A 370 3.05 11.23 -29.34
N ARG A 371 4.31 11.47 -28.98
CA ARG A 371 4.84 11.21 -27.63
C ARG A 371 4.08 12.05 -26.62
N MET A 372 3.44 11.42 -25.64
CA MET A 372 2.78 12.11 -24.53
C MET A 372 3.84 12.71 -23.60
N LEU A 373 3.60 13.94 -23.14
CA LEU A 373 4.54 14.74 -22.35
C LEU A 373 3.96 15.12 -20.98
N SER A 374 2.63 15.22 -20.86
CA SER A 374 1.96 15.52 -19.60
C SER A 374 0.77 14.61 -19.37
N SER A 375 0.51 14.28 -18.12
CA SER A 375 -0.73 13.65 -17.69
C SER A 375 -1.21 14.21 -16.35
N GLY A 376 -2.52 14.15 -16.13
CA GLY A 376 -3.12 14.46 -14.84
C GLY A 376 -4.51 13.87 -14.72
N ILE A 377 -4.89 13.45 -13.52
CA ILE A 377 -6.21 12.91 -13.23
C ILE A 377 -7.03 13.95 -12.48
N PHE A 378 -8.31 14.08 -12.86
CA PHE A 378 -9.26 14.90 -12.14
C PHE A 378 -10.67 14.31 -12.19
N GLU A 379 -11.47 14.66 -11.19
CA GLU A 379 -12.84 14.22 -11.07
C GLU A 379 -13.81 15.27 -11.62
N ARG A 380 -14.58 14.90 -12.65
CA ARG A 380 -15.62 15.76 -13.23
C ARG A 380 -16.97 15.43 -12.62
N ILE A 381 -17.70 16.45 -12.19
CA ILE A 381 -19.09 16.29 -11.73
C ILE A 381 -20.03 16.40 -12.95
N GLY A 382 -20.72 15.32 -13.28
CA GLY A 382 -21.73 15.30 -14.33
C GLY A 382 -23.02 16.04 -13.95
N LEU A 383 -23.87 16.31 -14.95
CA LEU A 383 -25.17 16.98 -14.74
C LEU A 383 -26.11 16.21 -13.80
N ASN A 384 -25.92 14.90 -13.68
CA ASN A 384 -26.63 14.00 -12.78
C ASN A 384 -26.06 13.98 -11.35
N GLY A 385 -25.02 14.78 -11.06
CA GLY A 385 -24.32 14.77 -9.79
C GLY A 385 -23.36 13.58 -9.59
N LYS A 386 -23.20 12.70 -10.59
CA LYS A 386 -22.21 11.61 -10.53
C LYS A 386 -20.81 12.15 -10.78
N VAL A 387 -19.84 11.56 -10.10
CA VAL A 387 -18.41 11.85 -10.30
C VAL A 387 -17.85 10.92 -11.37
N TYR A 388 -17.16 11.51 -12.34
CA TYR A 388 -16.47 10.80 -13.41
C TYR A 388 -14.98 11.09 -13.29
N PRO A 389 -14.14 10.14 -12.88
CA PRO A 389 -12.70 10.32 -12.96
C PRO A 389 -12.27 10.34 -14.43
N ASN A 390 -11.44 11.31 -14.80
CA ASN A 390 -10.89 11.45 -16.14
C ASN A 390 -9.37 11.59 -16.08
N LEU A 391 -8.71 10.96 -17.04
CA LEU A 391 -7.29 11.17 -17.32
C LEU A 391 -7.16 12.18 -18.46
N LEU A 392 -6.33 13.18 -18.28
CA LEU A 392 -6.00 14.16 -19.29
C LEU A 392 -4.56 13.97 -19.73
N THR A 393 -4.30 13.98 -21.04
CA THR A 393 -2.94 13.82 -21.60
C THR A 393 -2.61 14.87 -22.64
N GLY A 394 -1.40 15.42 -22.59
CA GLY A 394 -0.84 16.35 -23.57
C GLY A 394 0.31 15.71 -24.37
N GLY A 395 0.37 15.98 -25.67
CA GLY A 395 1.32 15.37 -26.60
C GLY A 395 2.27 16.33 -27.31
N ASN A 396 3.40 15.81 -27.79
CA ASN A 396 4.39 16.55 -28.56
C ASN A 396 3.88 17.00 -29.94
N ASP A 397 2.89 16.31 -30.49
CA ASP A 397 2.19 16.62 -31.74
C ASP A 397 1.10 17.70 -31.57
N GLY A 398 1.01 18.28 -30.37
CA GLY A 398 0.00 19.27 -30.01
C GLY A 398 -1.38 18.67 -29.70
N SER A 399 -1.49 17.35 -29.57
CA SER A 399 -2.72 16.72 -29.12
C SER A 399 -2.95 16.94 -27.61
N LEU A 400 -4.20 17.24 -27.24
CA LEU A 400 -4.68 17.26 -25.86
C LEU A 400 -5.90 16.36 -25.79
N THR A 401 -5.93 15.41 -24.85
CA THR A 401 -6.92 14.32 -24.89
C THR A 401 -7.50 14.03 -23.53
N LEU A 402 -8.82 13.98 -23.48
CA LEU A 402 -9.58 13.64 -22.28
C LEU A 402 -10.11 12.21 -22.40
N TRP A 403 -9.74 11.39 -21.42
CA TRP A 403 -10.12 9.98 -21.31
C TRP A 403 -11.01 9.77 -20.08
N ASN A 404 -12.09 9.03 -20.23
CA ASN A 404 -12.91 8.56 -19.13
C ASN A 404 -12.31 7.28 -18.58
N ILE A 405 -11.96 7.30 -17.28
CA ILE A 405 -11.38 6.14 -16.61
C ILE A 405 -12.40 5.45 -15.69
N ALA A 406 -13.66 5.89 -15.65
CA ALA A 406 -14.70 5.26 -14.83
C ALA A 406 -15.01 3.81 -15.25
N CYS A 407 -15.03 3.53 -16.56
CA CYS A 407 -15.25 2.17 -17.09
C CYS A 407 -14.07 1.23 -16.85
N SER A 408 -12.87 1.77 -16.63
CA SER A 408 -11.66 1.01 -16.37
C SER A 408 -11.37 0.91 -14.87
N ALA A 409 -11.68 1.93 -14.06
CA ALA A 409 -11.25 2.07 -12.67
C ALA A 409 -12.35 1.87 -11.61
N CYS A 410 -13.63 1.94 -11.98
CA CYS A 410 -14.71 2.05 -11.01
C CYS A 410 -15.80 1.01 -11.23
N GLY A 411 -15.66 -0.15 -10.59
CA GLY A 411 -16.82 -0.94 -10.18
C GLY A 411 -17.62 -0.27 -9.04
N LYS A 412 -17.30 0.98 -8.67
CA LYS A 412 -17.91 1.74 -7.58
C LYS A 412 -18.65 2.95 -8.16
N ASP A 413 -19.99 2.87 -8.17
CA ASP A 413 -20.87 4.03 -8.31
C ASP A 413 -20.68 4.90 -7.06
N TYR A 414 -19.83 5.94 -7.14
CA TYR A 414 -19.76 6.95 -6.08
C TYR A 414 -21.00 7.84 -6.19
N ASN A 415 -22.00 7.53 -5.37
CA ASN A 415 -23.15 8.40 -5.18
C ASN A 415 -22.79 9.43 -4.10
N LEU A 416 -22.54 10.68 -4.50
CA LEU A 416 -22.32 11.82 -3.58
C LEU A 416 -23.49 12.02 -2.58
N ALA A 417 -24.63 11.38 -2.82
CA ALA A 417 -25.77 11.35 -1.92
C ALA A 417 -25.59 10.43 -0.68
N GLU A 418 -24.67 9.46 -0.69
CA GLU A 418 -24.53 8.49 0.42
C GLU A 418 -23.49 8.90 1.49
N ILE A 419 -22.75 9.99 1.28
CA ILE A 419 -21.76 10.50 2.26
C ILE A 419 -22.36 11.60 3.17
N LYS A 420 -23.62 12.00 2.96
CA LYS A 420 -24.35 12.94 3.83
C LYS A 420 -25.48 12.34 4.65
N ALA A 421 -25.49 11.02 4.84
CA ALA A 421 -26.47 10.35 5.70
C ALA A 421 -25.79 9.32 6.61
N ALA A 422 -24.93 9.79 7.51
CA ALA A 422 -24.55 9.04 8.71
C ALA A 422 -24.25 10.00 9.88
N SER A 423 -25.06 11.04 10.03
CA SER A 423 -25.32 11.62 11.35
C SER A 423 -26.51 10.87 11.93
N VAL A 424 -26.30 9.60 12.28
CA VAL A 424 -27.21 8.90 13.18
C VAL A 424 -26.91 9.48 14.55
N GLU A 425 -27.89 10.15 15.14
CA GLU A 425 -27.85 10.51 16.56
C GLU A 425 -27.46 9.26 17.36
N PRO A 426 -26.70 9.38 18.47
CA PRO A 426 -26.29 8.24 19.28
C PRO A 426 -27.50 7.71 20.06
N ASP A 427 -28.43 7.05 19.37
CA ASP A 427 -29.31 6.10 19.99
C ASP A 427 -28.46 4.93 20.49
N LEU A 428 -28.67 4.58 21.75
CA LEU A 428 -27.93 3.57 22.51
C LEU A 428 -27.95 2.20 21.80
N VAL A 429 -27.06 1.98 20.83
CA VAL A 429 -26.83 0.64 20.29
C VAL A 429 -26.17 -0.17 21.41
N GLN A 430 -26.92 -1.04 22.07
CA GLN A 430 -26.39 -1.86 23.17
C GLN A 430 -25.54 -3.06 22.69
N HIS A 431 -25.48 -3.32 21.38
CA HIS A 431 -24.86 -4.50 20.77
C HIS A 431 -23.97 -4.15 19.56
N VAL A 432 -23.10 -5.08 19.16
CA VAL A 432 -22.24 -4.92 17.97
C VAL A 432 -23.09 -5.02 16.70
N ASP A 433 -23.01 -4.01 15.82
CA ASP A 433 -23.81 -3.97 14.59
C ASP A 433 -23.29 -4.97 13.55
N THR A 434 -24.11 -5.98 13.25
CA THR A 434 -23.77 -7.02 12.27
C THR A 434 -23.60 -6.45 10.87
N GLU A 435 -24.39 -5.46 10.45
CA GLU A 435 -24.27 -4.88 9.11
C GLU A 435 -22.94 -4.14 8.93
N GLN A 436 -22.47 -3.44 9.98
CA GLN A 436 -21.14 -2.82 9.96
C GLN A 436 -20.02 -3.84 9.86
N MET A 437 -20.12 -4.95 10.59
CA MET A 437 -19.15 -6.06 10.47
C MET A 437 -19.15 -6.63 9.05
N LEU A 438 -20.33 -6.89 8.47
CA LEU A 438 -20.44 -7.42 7.10
C LEU A 438 -19.86 -6.46 6.07
N ASN A 439 -20.14 -5.16 6.16
CA ASN A 439 -19.58 -4.15 5.25
C ASN A 439 -18.05 -4.05 5.38
N THR A 440 -17.53 -4.11 6.60
CA THR A 440 -16.09 -4.12 6.85
C THR A 440 -15.44 -5.37 6.25
N LEU A 441 -16.03 -6.54 6.50
CA LEU A 441 -15.53 -7.80 5.97
C LEU A 441 -15.57 -7.81 4.44
N LYS A 442 -16.64 -7.29 3.83
CA LYS A 442 -16.75 -7.14 2.38
C LYS A 442 -15.59 -6.34 1.78
N GLU A 443 -15.22 -5.23 2.41
CA GLU A 443 -14.08 -4.42 1.97
C GLU A 443 -12.76 -5.19 2.18
N LEU A 444 -12.56 -5.84 3.33
CA LEU A 444 -11.36 -6.64 3.58
C LEU A 444 -11.18 -7.79 2.58
N ILE A 445 -12.25 -8.48 2.21
CA ILE A 445 -12.24 -9.58 1.23
C ILE A 445 -11.93 -9.07 -0.19
N SER A 446 -12.27 -7.82 -0.49
CA SER A 446 -11.96 -7.21 -1.80
C SER A 446 -10.46 -6.98 -2.04
N TYR A 447 -9.66 -6.89 -0.98
CA TYR A 447 -8.21 -6.90 -1.07
C TYR A 447 -7.71 -8.33 -1.29
N GLU A 448 -7.10 -8.58 -2.45
CA GLU A 448 -6.47 -9.85 -2.81
C GLU A 448 -5.15 -10.04 -2.04
N THR A 449 -5.22 -10.22 -0.72
CA THR A 449 -4.06 -10.27 0.20
C THR A 449 -3.35 -11.61 0.20
N VAL A 450 -3.03 -12.14 -0.98
CA VAL A 450 -2.40 -13.46 -1.12
C VAL A 450 -0.94 -13.41 -0.70
N SER A 451 -0.56 -14.21 0.30
CA SER A 451 0.84 -14.31 0.75
C SER A 451 1.68 -15.10 -0.24
N HIS A 452 2.61 -14.41 -0.92
CA HIS A 452 3.64 -15.02 -1.75
C HIS A 452 5.00 -14.35 -1.53
N VAL A 453 6.06 -15.16 -1.55
CA VAL A 453 7.47 -14.76 -1.31
C VAL A 453 8.09 -14.00 -2.50
N THR A 454 7.42 -13.94 -3.65
CA THR A 454 7.98 -13.27 -4.84
C THR A 454 7.63 -11.79 -4.86
N SER A 455 8.59 -10.98 -4.44
CA SER A 455 8.74 -9.55 -4.73
C SER A 455 8.21 -9.20 -6.13
N GLY A 456 7.28 -8.25 -6.24
CA GLY A 456 6.77 -7.75 -7.54
C GLY A 456 5.42 -8.31 -8.02
N SER A 457 4.68 -9.07 -7.21
CA SER A 457 3.27 -9.39 -7.49
C SER A 457 2.31 -8.33 -6.91
N ASP A 458 1.15 -8.10 -7.53
CA ASP A 458 0.18 -7.07 -7.09
C ASP A 458 -0.44 -7.36 -5.74
N TYR A 459 -0.34 -8.61 -5.30
CA TYR A 459 -0.76 -9.02 -3.98
C TYR A 459 -0.02 -8.25 -2.89
N GLY A 460 1.21 -7.78 -3.13
CA GLY A 460 1.93 -6.90 -2.21
C GLY A 460 1.24 -5.54 -2.02
N LEU A 461 0.77 -4.92 -3.09
CA LEU A 461 0.05 -3.64 -3.03
C LEU A 461 -1.32 -3.81 -2.36
N ALA A 462 -2.07 -4.84 -2.74
CA ALA A 462 -3.36 -5.17 -2.12
C ALA A 462 -3.22 -5.46 -0.62
N SER A 463 -2.19 -6.21 -0.23
CA SER A 463 -1.87 -6.50 1.18
C SER A 463 -1.54 -5.23 1.96
N ARG A 464 -0.77 -4.32 1.38
CA ARG A 464 -0.41 -3.06 2.04
C ARG A 464 -1.60 -2.12 2.17
N ARG A 465 -2.49 -2.08 1.17
CA ARG A 465 -3.77 -1.36 1.23
C ARG A 465 -4.68 -1.91 2.31
N CYS A 466 -4.79 -3.23 2.42
CA CYS A 466 -5.53 -3.90 3.47
C CYS A 466 -4.99 -3.53 4.87
N ALA A 467 -3.67 -3.59 5.07
CA ALA A 467 -3.03 -3.20 6.33
C ALA A 467 -3.31 -1.73 6.68
N THR A 468 -3.21 -0.83 5.70
CA THR A 468 -3.52 0.59 5.86
C THR A 468 -5.00 0.81 6.20
N TYR A 469 -5.90 0.09 5.52
CA TYR A 469 -7.33 0.14 5.81
C TYR A 469 -7.61 -0.30 7.25
N LEU A 470 -6.99 -1.39 7.71
CA LEU A 470 -7.10 -1.86 9.09
C LEU A 470 -6.59 -0.82 10.09
N GLN A 471 -5.43 -0.21 9.83
CA GLN A 471 -4.91 0.89 10.67
C GLN A 471 -5.92 2.04 10.77
N LYS A 472 -6.46 2.50 9.63
CA LYS A 472 -7.49 3.57 9.60
C LYS A 472 -8.77 3.16 10.32
N LEU A 473 -9.19 1.91 10.16
CA LEU A 473 -10.36 1.36 10.83
C LEU A 473 -10.18 1.38 12.35
N PHE A 474 -9.02 0.94 12.85
CA PHE A 474 -8.69 1.01 14.27
C PHE A 474 -8.73 2.44 14.80
N SER A 475 -8.11 3.40 14.10
CA SER A 475 -8.17 4.82 14.48
C SER A 475 -9.60 5.34 14.51
N LYS A 476 -10.41 5.04 13.49
CA LYS A 476 -11.83 5.44 13.42
C LYS A 476 -12.66 4.88 14.58
N LEU A 477 -12.34 3.66 15.03
CA LEU A 477 -13.01 3.01 16.15
C LEU A 477 -12.54 3.51 17.53
N GLY A 478 -11.56 4.43 17.57
CA GLY A 478 -11.09 5.07 18.81
C GLY A 478 -9.83 4.46 19.40
N ALA A 479 -9.05 3.68 18.64
CA ALA A 479 -7.75 3.22 19.12
C ALA A 479 -6.86 4.41 19.49
N SER A 480 -6.31 4.39 20.70
CA SER A 480 -5.37 5.42 21.19
C SER A 480 -4.05 5.46 20.42
N GLN A 481 -3.68 4.32 19.81
CA GLN A 481 -2.55 4.21 18.89
C GLN A 481 -2.93 3.21 17.79
N ALA A 482 -2.60 3.51 16.54
CA ALA A 482 -2.69 2.58 15.42
C ALA A 482 -1.52 2.81 14.45
N ARG A 483 -0.70 1.78 14.20
CA ARG A 483 0.54 1.89 13.43
C ARG A 483 0.75 0.65 12.56
N LEU A 484 1.48 0.82 11.46
CA LEU A 484 2.04 -0.28 10.70
C LEU A 484 3.48 -0.51 11.18
N LEU A 485 3.76 -1.70 11.71
CA LEU A 485 5.09 -2.09 12.17
C LEU A 485 5.83 -2.80 11.02
N PRO A 486 6.98 -2.29 10.56
CA PRO A 486 7.70 -2.86 9.43
C PRO A 486 8.31 -4.24 9.78
N VAL A 487 8.17 -5.18 8.85
CA VAL A 487 8.82 -6.51 8.89
C VAL A 487 10.00 -6.51 7.91
N SER A 488 11.11 -7.17 8.27
CA SER A 488 12.29 -7.27 7.41
C SER A 488 12.00 -7.95 6.05
N ASP A 489 12.93 -7.84 5.09
CA ASP A 489 12.89 -8.50 3.78
C ASP A 489 11.65 -8.19 2.93
N SER A 490 11.13 -6.96 3.04
CA SER A 490 9.97 -6.48 2.27
C SER A 490 8.68 -7.30 2.49
N HIS A 491 8.56 -8.01 3.61
CA HIS A 491 7.31 -8.66 3.99
C HIS A 491 6.22 -7.64 4.35
N ASN A 492 4.99 -8.13 4.38
CA ASN A 492 3.81 -7.40 4.81
C ASN A 492 3.94 -6.91 6.27
N PRO A 493 3.51 -5.68 6.60
CA PRO A 493 3.72 -5.11 7.93
C PRO A 493 2.72 -5.69 8.92
N VAL A 494 3.08 -5.65 10.21
CA VAL A 494 2.14 -6.00 11.27
C VAL A 494 1.32 -4.77 11.63
N VAL A 495 -0.01 -4.85 11.55
CA VAL A 495 -0.90 -3.80 12.04
C VAL A 495 -0.96 -3.89 13.56
N PHE A 496 -0.50 -2.83 14.22
CA PHE A 496 -0.60 -2.64 15.66
C PHE A 496 -1.70 -1.64 15.97
N ALA A 497 -2.57 -1.98 16.92
CA ALA A 497 -3.51 -1.01 17.49
C ALA A 497 -3.69 -1.20 19.00
N LYS A 498 -3.89 -0.11 19.74
CA LYS A 498 -4.14 -0.15 21.19
C LYS A 498 -5.38 0.64 21.57
N PHE A 499 -6.34 -0.03 22.20
CA PHE A 499 -7.47 0.59 22.86
C PHE A 499 -7.17 0.74 24.35
N THR A 500 -7.36 1.95 24.87
CA THR A 500 -7.13 2.22 26.29
C THR A 500 -8.44 1.99 27.06
N GLY A 501 -8.44 1.06 28.01
CA GLY A 501 -9.58 0.84 28.90
C GLY A 501 -9.74 1.97 29.93
N ASN A 502 -10.97 2.19 30.41
CA ASN A 502 -11.30 3.31 31.31
C ASN A 502 -11.35 2.94 32.80
N SER A 503 -11.04 1.70 33.15
CA SER A 503 -11.09 1.24 34.54
C SER A 503 -10.11 2.02 35.43
N GLN A 504 -10.62 2.55 36.53
CA GLN A 504 -9.83 3.23 37.58
C GLN A 504 -9.26 2.25 38.61
N ASN A 505 -9.55 0.94 38.46
CA ASN A 505 -9.07 -0.10 39.36
C ASN A 505 -7.56 -0.36 39.18
N LYS A 506 -6.86 -0.65 40.28
CA LYS A 506 -5.41 -0.98 40.27
C LYS A 506 -5.05 -2.29 39.53
N LYS A 507 -6.02 -3.03 38.99
CA LYS A 507 -5.87 -4.32 38.30
C LYS A 507 -6.45 -4.24 36.89
N LYS A 508 -5.95 -3.30 36.09
CA LYS A 508 -6.25 -3.25 34.66
C LYS A 508 -5.45 -4.36 33.96
N HIS A 509 -6.12 -5.20 33.19
CA HIS A 509 -5.45 -6.26 32.43
C HIS A 509 -5.08 -5.76 31.04
N ASN A 510 -3.99 -6.30 30.50
CA ASN A 510 -3.55 -6.07 29.13
C ASN A 510 -3.84 -7.32 28.31
N ILE A 511 -4.82 -7.24 27.41
CA ILE A 511 -5.26 -8.34 26.56
C ILE A 511 -4.68 -8.12 25.16
N LEU A 512 -3.97 -9.11 24.62
CA LEU A 512 -3.48 -9.10 23.26
C LEU A 512 -4.41 -9.94 22.38
N TRP A 513 -5.00 -9.33 21.35
CA TRP A 513 -5.71 -10.04 20.29
C TRP A 513 -4.80 -10.23 19.07
N TYR A 514 -4.58 -11.47 18.67
CA TYR A 514 -3.86 -11.82 17.45
C TYR A 514 -4.82 -12.19 16.32
N GLY A 515 -4.46 -11.80 15.09
CA GLY A 515 -5.05 -12.32 13.86
C GLY A 515 -4.13 -12.12 12.66
N HIS A 516 -4.59 -12.51 11.48
CA HIS A 516 -3.88 -12.20 10.23
C HIS A 516 -4.84 -11.75 9.14
N TYR A 517 -4.32 -10.97 8.19
CA TYR A 517 -5.10 -10.44 7.07
C TYR A 517 -4.69 -11.03 5.72
N ASP A 518 -3.58 -11.76 5.65
CA ASP A 518 -3.20 -12.51 4.47
C ASP A 518 -4.00 -13.80 4.33
N VAL A 519 -4.04 -14.32 3.10
CA VAL A 519 -4.82 -15.50 2.73
C VAL A 519 -4.02 -16.39 1.78
N ILE A 520 -4.34 -17.69 1.74
CA ILE A 520 -3.82 -18.55 0.67
C ILE A 520 -4.34 -18.15 -0.73
N PRO A 521 -3.64 -18.55 -1.81
CA PRO A 521 -4.15 -18.38 -3.17
C PRO A 521 -5.53 -19.03 -3.37
N PRO A 522 -6.41 -18.47 -4.22
CA PRO A 522 -7.71 -19.06 -4.50
C PRO A 522 -7.60 -20.36 -5.33
N GLY A 523 -6.44 -20.66 -5.92
CA GLY A 523 -6.27 -21.78 -6.84
C GLY A 523 -7.02 -21.53 -8.16
N ASP A 524 -7.60 -22.61 -8.71
CA ASP A 524 -8.36 -22.56 -9.96
C ASP A 524 -9.70 -21.81 -9.77
N ARG A 525 -9.81 -20.61 -10.35
CA ARG A 525 -11.01 -19.76 -10.25
C ARG A 525 -12.26 -20.42 -10.85
N GLU A 526 -12.13 -21.37 -11.80
CA GLU A 526 -13.30 -22.06 -12.38
C GLU A 526 -13.97 -23.04 -11.41
N ARG A 527 -13.27 -23.47 -10.36
CA ARG A 527 -13.80 -24.34 -9.30
C ARG A 527 -14.55 -23.58 -8.20
N TRP A 528 -14.51 -22.25 -8.26
CA TRP A 528 -15.31 -21.40 -7.39
C TRP A 528 -16.67 -21.14 -8.01
N ASN A 529 -17.72 -21.23 -7.19
CA ASN A 529 -19.08 -20.89 -7.60
C ASN A 529 -19.26 -19.37 -7.79
N THR A 530 -18.41 -18.58 -7.13
CA THR A 530 -18.44 -17.12 -7.11
C THR A 530 -17.02 -16.57 -7.09
N ASP A 531 -16.81 -15.31 -7.49
CA ASP A 531 -15.47 -14.71 -7.40
C ASP A 531 -14.94 -14.78 -5.94
N PRO A 532 -13.76 -15.39 -5.69
CA PRO A 532 -13.21 -15.58 -4.35
C PRO A 532 -12.99 -14.26 -3.59
N PHE A 533 -12.74 -13.16 -4.29
CA PHE A 533 -12.46 -11.85 -3.67
C PHE A 533 -13.66 -10.89 -3.75
N LYS A 534 -14.85 -11.41 -4.04
CA LYS A 534 -16.11 -10.68 -3.93
C LYS A 534 -17.01 -11.39 -2.94
N MET A 535 -17.06 -10.88 -1.71
CA MET A 535 -17.91 -11.46 -0.68
C MET A 535 -19.38 -11.45 -1.10
N ILE A 536 -20.04 -12.61 -0.97
CA ILE A 536 -21.48 -12.77 -1.20
C ILE A 536 -22.11 -13.39 0.04
N CYS A 537 -23.26 -12.85 0.45
CA CYS A 537 -24.10 -13.42 1.49
C CYS A 537 -25.25 -14.20 0.83
N GLU A 538 -25.38 -15.48 1.17
CA GLU A 538 -26.42 -16.36 0.64
C GLU A 538 -26.85 -17.37 1.72
N ASN A 539 -28.16 -17.52 1.94
CA ASN A 539 -28.75 -18.51 2.85
C ASN A 539 -28.17 -18.48 4.28
N GLY A 540 -27.81 -17.31 4.79
CA GLY A 540 -27.22 -17.14 6.13
C GLY A 540 -25.71 -17.43 6.21
N TYR A 541 -25.05 -17.66 5.07
CA TYR A 541 -23.60 -17.84 4.96
C TYR A 541 -22.98 -16.69 4.17
N MET A 542 -21.76 -16.35 4.54
CA MET A 542 -20.87 -15.48 3.77
C MET A 542 -19.90 -16.39 3.00
N LYS A 543 -19.62 -16.06 1.74
CA LYS A 543 -18.70 -16.82 0.86
C LYS A 543 -17.64 -15.92 0.28
N GLY A 544 -16.39 -16.39 0.28
CA GLY A 544 -15.21 -15.64 -0.14
C GLY A 544 -13.93 -16.16 0.52
N ARG A 545 -12.79 -15.96 -0.14
CA ARG A 545 -11.47 -16.35 0.37
C ARG A 545 -11.08 -15.48 1.56
N GLY A 546 -10.77 -16.12 2.68
CA GLY A 546 -10.32 -15.52 3.92
C GLY A 546 -11.43 -15.09 4.87
N ILE A 547 -12.67 -15.48 4.59
CA ILE A 547 -13.81 -15.19 5.46
C ILE A 547 -13.70 -15.92 6.79
N SER A 548 -13.44 -17.23 6.77
CA SER A 548 -13.24 -18.02 7.98
C SER A 548 -11.79 -17.94 8.45
N ASP A 549 -10.86 -17.73 7.51
CA ASP A 549 -9.42 -17.80 7.75
C ASP A 549 -8.66 -16.59 7.15
N ASN A 550 -8.52 -15.44 7.84
CA ASN A 550 -8.91 -15.16 9.23
C ASN A 550 -9.65 -13.81 9.38
N LYS A 551 -10.06 -13.20 8.27
CA LYS A 551 -10.62 -11.83 8.25
C LYS A 551 -11.96 -11.72 8.98
N GLY A 552 -12.81 -12.74 8.91
CA GLY A 552 -14.11 -12.73 9.61
C GLY A 552 -13.96 -12.71 11.13
N PRO A 553 -13.27 -13.70 11.74
CA PRO A 553 -12.97 -13.70 13.16
C PRO A 553 -12.28 -12.41 13.65
N LEU A 554 -11.33 -11.89 12.86
CA LEU A 554 -10.67 -10.62 13.11
C LEU A 554 -11.66 -9.44 13.16
N VAL A 555 -12.54 -9.31 12.16
CA VAL A 555 -13.57 -8.26 12.11
C VAL A 555 -14.49 -8.31 13.32
N GLY A 556 -14.89 -9.51 13.75
CA GLY A 556 -15.69 -9.71 14.95
C GLY A 556 -15.03 -9.09 16.20
N ALA A 557 -13.74 -9.34 16.39
CA ALA A 557 -12.99 -8.79 17.51
C ALA A 557 -12.78 -7.27 17.41
N ILE A 558 -12.42 -6.76 16.24
CA ILE A 558 -12.20 -5.32 16.00
C ILE A 558 -13.45 -4.52 16.35
N HIS A 559 -14.60 -4.92 15.80
CA HIS A 559 -15.87 -4.21 16.03
C HIS A 559 -16.36 -4.35 17.47
N THR A 560 -16.13 -5.49 18.10
CA THR A 560 -16.48 -5.69 19.51
C THR A 560 -15.74 -4.73 20.43
N ILE A 561 -14.42 -4.67 20.31
CA ILE A 561 -13.59 -3.80 21.16
C ILE A 561 -13.82 -2.32 20.82
N GLY A 562 -13.96 -1.99 19.52
CA GLY A 562 -14.32 -0.64 19.08
C GLY A 562 -15.66 -0.18 19.67
N THR A 563 -16.68 -1.04 19.65
CA THR A 563 -18.00 -0.76 20.22
C THR A 563 -17.92 -0.55 21.74
N LEU A 564 -17.25 -1.45 22.48
CA LEU A 564 -17.03 -1.29 23.92
C LEU A 564 -16.32 0.02 24.25
N HIS A 565 -15.31 0.40 23.45
CA HIS A 565 -14.55 1.61 23.66
C HIS A 565 -15.39 2.88 23.39
N GLN A 566 -16.11 2.94 22.27
CA GLN A 566 -16.98 4.08 21.91
C GLN A 566 -18.13 4.26 22.92
N GLN A 567 -18.63 3.18 23.51
CA GLN A 567 -19.63 3.22 24.58
C GLN A 567 -19.05 3.60 25.95
N ASN A 568 -17.74 3.83 26.06
CA ASN A 568 -17.03 4.00 27.33
C ASN A 568 -17.28 2.84 28.32
N LYS A 569 -17.32 1.61 27.83
CA LYS A 569 -17.51 0.38 28.63
C LYS A 569 -16.28 -0.52 28.65
N LEU A 570 -15.26 -0.26 27.83
CA LEU A 570 -14.04 -1.05 27.83
C LEU A 570 -13.23 -0.80 29.11
N GLU A 571 -13.10 -1.81 29.97
CA GLU A 571 -12.40 -1.68 31.25
C GLU A 571 -10.89 -1.95 31.13
N ASN A 572 -10.52 -2.97 30.34
CA ASN A 572 -9.16 -3.45 30.14
C ASN A 572 -8.46 -2.78 28.95
N ASP A 573 -7.12 -2.79 28.94
CA ASP A 573 -6.36 -2.41 27.74
C ASP A 573 -6.39 -3.57 26.75
N VAL A 574 -6.64 -3.25 25.47
CA VAL A 574 -6.65 -4.26 24.41
C VAL A 574 -5.69 -3.84 23.30
N VAL A 575 -4.78 -4.74 22.97
CA VAL A 575 -3.77 -4.57 21.93
C VAL A 575 -4.03 -5.55 20.81
N PHE A 576 -4.14 -5.06 19.58
CA PHE A 576 -4.23 -5.88 18.39
C PHE A 576 -2.86 -6.00 17.71
N LEU A 577 -2.48 -7.23 17.36
CA LEU A 577 -1.42 -7.53 16.41
C LEU A 577 -2.00 -8.32 15.26
N VAL A 578 -2.05 -7.70 14.08
CA VAL A 578 -2.57 -8.34 12.86
C VAL A 578 -1.44 -8.46 11.83
N GLU A 579 -0.96 -9.67 11.57
CA GLU A 579 0.10 -9.89 10.58
C GLU A 579 -0.44 -10.17 9.17
N GLY A 580 0.44 -10.12 8.17
CA GLY A 580 0.11 -10.39 6.77
C GLY A 580 0.99 -11.46 6.14
N SER A 581 1.45 -12.43 6.91
CA SER A 581 2.33 -13.52 6.43
C SER A 581 2.13 -14.85 7.18
N GLU A 582 1.00 -15.05 7.84
CA GLU A 582 0.73 -16.29 8.61
C GLU A 582 0.76 -17.52 7.70
N GLU A 583 0.17 -17.38 6.51
CA GLU A 583 -0.05 -18.47 5.54
C GLU A 583 1.25 -19.00 4.92
N ILE A 584 2.35 -18.27 5.10
CA ILE A 584 3.70 -18.66 4.70
C ILE A 584 4.63 -18.92 5.90
N GLY A 585 4.09 -18.99 7.11
CA GLY A 585 4.82 -19.36 8.33
C GLY A 585 5.26 -18.19 9.22
N SER A 586 4.63 -17.02 9.10
CA SER A 586 4.92 -15.81 9.89
C SER A 586 6.39 -15.34 9.87
N PRO A 587 7.09 -15.28 8.71
CA PRO A 587 8.47 -14.82 8.65
C PRO A 587 8.62 -13.39 9.20
N GLY A 588 9.60 -13.20 10.09
CA GLY A 588 9.91 -11.91 10.71
C GLY A 588 8.91 -11.41 11.77
N PHE A 589 7.78 -12.10 12.00
CA PHE A 589 6.79 -11.69 13.00
C PHE A 589 7.37 -11.66 14.43
N GLY A 590 8.12 -12.69 14.81
CA GLY A 590 8.79 -12.76 16.13
C GLY A 590 9.81 -11.63 16.35
N ASP A 591 10.51 -11.22 15.29
CA ASP A 591 11.45 -10.09 15.34
C ASP A 591 10.72 -8.78 15.58
N VAL A 592 9.55 -8.58 14.95
CA VAL A 592 8.69 -7.43 15.20
C VAL A 592 8.18 -7.43 16.64
N CYS A 593 7.66 -8.56 17.14
CA CYS A 593 7.21 -8.65 18.54
C CYS A 593 8.34 -8.30 19.53
N THR A 594 9.55 -8.76 19.27
CA THR A 594 10.72 -8.47 20.11
C THR A 594 11.15 -7.01 20.00
N ARG A 595 11.26 -6.48 18.78
CA ARG A 595 11.71 -5.10 18.51
C ARG A 595 10.75 -4.06 19.04
N TYR A 596 9.45 -4.31 18.95
CA TYR A 596 8.41 -3.36 19.34
C TYR A 596 7.74 -3.71 20.67
N LYS A 597 8.35 -4.60 21.48
CA LYS A 597 7.80 -5.07 22.75
C LYS A 597 7.38 -3.92 23.68
N ASP A 598 8.16 -2.85 23.75
CA ASP A 598 7.88 -1.69 24.60
C ASP A 598 6.58 -0.95 24.19
N ILE A 599 6.28 -0.91 22.90
CA ILE A 599 5.07 -0.27 22.36
C ILE A 599 3.87 -1.21 22.47
N ILE A 600 4.09 -2.51 22.21
CA ILE A 600 3.04 -3.54 22.31
C ILE A 600 2.59 -3.70 23.77
N GLY A 601 3.54 -3.68 24.70
CA GLY A 601 3.31 -3.79 26.14
C GLY A 601 4.26 -4.80 26.76
N GLU A 602 5.03 -4.38 27.76
CA GLU A 602 5.96 -5.26 28.48
C GLU A 602 5.27 -6.39 29.23
N LYS A 603 4.03 -6.14 29.68
CA LYS A 603 3.20 -7.08 30.40
C LYS A 603 1.91 -7.32 29.63
N ILE A 604 1.69 -8.53 29.16
CA ILE A 604 0.42 -9.03 28.63
C ILE A 604 -0.12 -10.05 29.64
N ASP A 605 -1.40 -9.98 29.98
CA ASP A 605 -2.03 -10.91 30.91
C ASP A 605 -2.70 -12.08 30.16
N TRP A 606 -3.26 -11.83 28.97
CA TRP A 606 -3.91 -12.83 28.11
C TRP A 606 -3.61 -12.61 26.64
N ILE A 607 -3.35 -13.68 25.90
CA ILE A 607 -3.31 -13.68 24.43
C ILE A 607 -4.56 -14.40 23.92
N LEU A 608 -5.38 -13.71 23.12
CA LEU A 608 -6.57 -14.26 22.49
C LEU A 608 -6.35 -14.36 20.98
N LEU A 609 -6.85 -15.44 20.39
CA LEU A 609 -6.90 -15.59 18.94
C LEU A 609 -8.09 -16.46 18.52
N SER A 610 -8.49 -16.32 17.28
CA SER A 610 -9.56 -17.12 16.68
C SER A 610 -9.11 -17.65 15.32
N ASN A 611 -8.19 -18.63 15.33
CA ASN A 611 -7.63 -19.20 14.09
C ASN A 611 -7.81 -20.73 14.04
N SER A 612 -9.05 -21.19 14.18
CA SER A 612 -9.43 -22.60 14.19
C SER A 612 -10.93 -22.75 13.97
N THR A 613 -11.38 -23.97 13.70
CA THR A 613 -12.79 -24.28 13.45
C THR A 613 -13.35 -25.28 14.46
N TRP A 614 -14.67 -25.33 14.59
CA TRP A 614 -15.35 -26.41 15.30
C TRP A 614 -15.15 -27.74 14.59
N VAL A 615 -15.16 -28.82 15.36
CA VAL A 615 -15.01 -30.19 14.82
C VAL A 615 -16.20 -30.64 13.99
N ASP A 616 -17.37 -30.04 14.21
CA ASP A 616 -18.57 -30.22 13.40
C ASP A 616 -19.28 -28.89 13.12
N SER A 617 -20.55 -28.93 12.69
CA SER A 617 -21.34 -27.74 12.35
C SER A 617 -22.40 -27.36 13.39
N VAL A 618 -22.40 -28.03 14.54
CA VAL A 618 -23.47 -27.93 15.56
C VAL A 618 -22.90 -27.55 16.92
N HIS A 619 -21.81 -28.17 17.35
CA HIS A 619 -21.29 -28.06 18.71
C HIS A 619 -20.15 -27.03 18.77
N PRO A 620 -20.30 -25.96 19.56
CA PRO A 620 -19.23 -24.99 19.75
C PRO A 620 -18.01 -25.63 20.38
N CYS A 621 -16.82 -25.15 20.01
CA CYS A 621 -15.56 -25.72 20.47
C CYS A 621 -14.66 -24.66 21.12
N LEU A 622 -13.83 -25.10 22.08
CA LEU A 622 -12.70 -24.38 22.64
C LEU A 622 -11.43 -25.17 22.34
N THR A 623 -10.52 -24.60 21.57
CA THR A 623 -9.27 -25.26 21.19
C THR A 623 -8.20 -24.97 22.22
N TYR A 624 -7.59 -26.01 22.81
CA TYR A 624 -6.53 -25.86 23.82
C TYR A 624 -5.20 -26.51 23.42
N GLY A 625 -5.09 -27.02 22.20
CA GLY A 625 -3.82 -27.51 21.69
C GLY A 625 -3.79 -27.70 20.19
N LEU A 626 -2.63 -27.45 19.61
CA LEU A 626 -2.34 -27.53 18.18
C LEU A 626 -1.06 -28.32 17.97
N ARG A 627 -0.98 -29.01 16.82
CA ARG A 627 0.28 -29.65 16.41
C ARG A 627 1.25 -28.61 15.90
N GLY A 628 2.54 -28.89 16.05
CA GLY A 628 3.58 -28.18 15.31
C GLY A 628 3.69 -28.73 13.89
N VAL A 629 4.49 -28.07 13.05
CA VAL A 629 4.81 -28.56 11.71
C VAL A 629 6.26 -28.29 11.34
N ILE A 630 6.87 -29.21 10.61
CA ILE A 630 8.07 -28.98 9.82
C ILE A 630 7.73 -29.37 8.38
N ASN A 631 7.77 -28.40 7.47
CA ASN A 631 7.71 -28.66 6.04
C ASN A 631 9.13 -28.62 5.47
N ALA A 632 9.52 -29.68 4.76
CA ALA A 632 10.84 -29.79 4.17
C ALA A 632 10.76 -30.22 2.71
N ARG A 633 11.72 -29.78 1.90
CA ARG A 633 11.94 -30.21 0.53
C ARG A 633 13.25 -30.99 0.47
N VAL A 634 13.18 -32.21 -0.05
CA VAL A 634 14.37 -33.05 -0.26
C VAL A 634 14.56 -33.23 -1.75
N ARG A 635 15.73 -32.82 -2.26
CA ARG A 635 16.06 -32.82 -3.68
C ARG A 635 17.33 -33.62 -3.92
N VAL A 636 17.27 -34.57 -4.85
CA VAL A 636 18.45 -35.27 -5.37
C VAL A 636 18.67 -34.86 -6.82
N SER A 637 19.90 -34.52 -7.17
CA SER A 637 20.26 -34.07 -8.52
C SER A 637 21.53 -34.71 -9.05
N SER A 638 21.61 -34.90 -10.37
CA SER A 638 22.79 -35.39 -11.07
C SER A 638 23.46 -34.28 -11.89
N ASP A 639 24.74 -34.45 -12.17
CA ASP A 639 25.47 -33.62 -13.15
C ASP A 639 25.09 -33.98 -14.61
N VAL A 640 24.48 -35.16 -14.81
CA VAL A 640 24.04 -35.67 -16.12
C VAL A 640 22.64 -35.14 -16.45
N PRO A 641 22.37 -34.69 -17.70
CA PRO A 641 21.03 -34.26 -18.10
C PRO A 641 20.01 -35.41 -18.14
N ASP A 642 18.73 -35.04 -18.25
CA ASP A 642 17.65 -36.00 -18.46
C ASP A 642 17.99 -36.95 -19.62
N SER A 643 17.91 -38.25 -19.38
CA SER A 643 18.47 -39.26 -20.28
C SER A 643 17.45 -40.35 -20.60
N HIS A 644 17.49 -40.90 -21.81
CA HIS A 644 16.62 -42.02 -22.20
C HIS A 644 16.98 -43.27 -21.39
N SER A 645 16.03 -43.83 -20.65
CA SER A 645 16.26 -44.96 -19.72
C SER A 645 16.74 -46.22 -20.44
N GLY A 646 16.30 -46.46 -21.68
CA GLY A 646 16.81 -47.58 -22.49
C GLY A 646 18.26 -47.42 -22.98
N VAL A 647 18.80 -46.19 -23.01
CA VAL A 647 20.17 -45.92 -23.47
C VAL A 647 21.14 -45.87 -22.28
N SER A 648 20.70 -45.25 -21.18
CA SER A 648 21.56 -44.95 -20.03
C SER A 648 21.25 -45.77 -18.77
N GLY A 649 20.14 -46.53 -18.79
CA GLY A 649 19.70 -47.37 -17.67
C GLY A 649 20.70 -48.48 -17.37
N GLY A 650 20.98 -48.68 -16.08
CA GLY A 650 21.98 -49.64 -15.60
C GLY A 650 23.43 -49.11 -15.60
N ILE A 651 23.69 -47.94 -16.17
CA ILE A 651 25.01 -47.27 -16.14
C ILE A 651 24.98 -46.07 -15.18
N LEU A 652 23.93 -45.25 -15.26
CA LEU A 652 23.80 -44.07 -14.41
C LEU A 652 23.26 -44.42 -13.02
N GLN A 653 23.73 -43.69 -12.01
CA GLN A 653 23.08 -43.65 -10.70
C GLN A 653 21.92 -42.66 -10.78
N GLU A 654 20.70 -43.16 -10.61
CA GLU A 654 19.48 -42.40 -10.92
C GLU A 654 19.03 -41.56 -9.71
N PRO A 655 18.88 -40.22 -9.84
CA PRO A 655 18.40 -39.35 -8.76
C PRO A 655 17.08 -39.81 -8.15
N THR A 656 16.14 -40.27 -8.99
CA THR A 656 14.84 -40.79 -8.54
C THR A 656 15.00 -42.02 -7.65
N LEU A 657 15.90 -42.94 -8.01
CA LEU A 657 16.12 -44.17 -7.24
C LEU A 657 16.80 -43.87 -5.90
N ASP A 658 17.79 -42.98 -5.89
CA ASP A 658 18.47 -42.57 -4.66
C ASP A 658 17.51 -41.86 -3.69
N LEU A 659 16.67 -40.96 -4.22
CA LEU A 659 15.64 -40.28 -3.44
C LEU A 659 14.63 -41.29 -2.84
N ILE A 660 14.13 -42.24 -3.64
CA ILE A 660 13.20 -43.27 -3.15
C ILE A 660 13.84 -44.08 -2.01
N LYS A 661 15.11 -44.49 -2.16
CA LYS A 661 15.81 -45.27 -1.13
C LYS A 661 15.88 -44.53 0.19
N ILE A 662 16.39 -43.29 0.21
CA ILE A 662 16.55 -42.54 1.47
C ILE A 662 15.20 -42.19 2.11
N ILE A 663 14.19 -41.86 1.30
CA ILE A 663 12.86 -41.50 1.81
C ILE A 663 12.13 -42.73 2.34
N SER A 664 12.32 -43.91 1.72
CA SER A 664 11.73 -45.15 2.20
C SER A 664 12.21 -45.57 3.59
N GLU A 665 13.37 -45.07 4.03
CA GLU A 665 13.91 -45.36 5.37
C GLU A 665 13.32 -44.44 6.45
N LEU A 666 12.62 -43.35 6.10
CA LEU A 666 12.01 -42.44 7.09
C LEU A 666 10.88 -43.11 7.89
N GLN A 667 10.22 -44.12 7.32
CA GLN A 667 9.17 -44.88 7.99
C GLN A 667 9.39 -46.38 7.82
N ASP A 668 9.13 -47.15 8.87
CA ASP A 668 9.08 -48.60 8.76
C ASP A 668 7.75 -49.10 8.16
N THR A 669 7.60 -50.42 8.01
CA THR A 669 6.37 -51.04 7.47
C THR A 669 5.13 -50.85 8.35
N SER A 670 5.31 -50.44 9.61
CA SER A 670 4.21 -50.11 10.54
C SER A 670 3.80 -48.63 10.49
N GLY A 671 4.58 -47.80 9.78
CA GLY A 671 4.43 -46.34 9.74
C GLY A 671 5.13 -45.62 10.89
N THR A 672 6.02 -46.29 11.63
CA THR A 672 6.83 -45.68 12.70
C THR A 672 7.94 -44.85 12.08
N ILE A 673 8.13 -43.62 12.58
CA ILE A 673 9.08 -42.65 12.03
C ILE A 673 10.48 -42.94 12.59
N ASN A 674 11.45 -43.17 11.70
CA ASN A 674 12.80 -43.61 12.07
C ASN A 674 13.80 -42.46 12.32
N ILE A 675 13.32 -41.23 12.49
CA ILE A 675 14.17 -40.09 12.83
C ILE A 675 14.73 -40.31 14.25
N PRO A 676 16.06 -40.15 14.48
CA PRO A 676 16.64 -40.33 15.80
C PRO A 676 15.96 -39.48 16.87
N ASN A 677 15.76 -40.07 18.06
CA ASN A 677 15.13 -39.42 19.22
C ASN A 677 13.71 -38.84 18.99
N PHE A 678 13.03 -39.21 17.91
CA PHE A 678 11.76 -38.60 17.53
C PHE A 678 10.64 -38.75 18.57
N TYR A 679 10.65 -39.86 19.34
CA TYR A 679 9.62 -40.19 20.32
C TYR A 679 10.05 -40.01 21.79
N SER A 680 11.25 -39.49 22.09
CA SER A 680 11.84 -39.54 23.43
C SER A 680 11.12 -38.70 24.49
N ASN A 681 10.52 -37.56 24.09
CA ASN A 681 9.99 -36.55 25.00
C ASN A 681 8.48 -36.32 24.83
N LEU A 682 7.73 -37.32 24.34
CA LEU A 682 6.29 -37.15 24.12
C LEU A 682 5.52 -37.03 25.44
N LYS A 683 4.59 -36.08 25.49
CA LYS A 683 3.65 -35.96 26.60
C LYS A 683 2.49 -36.95 26.44
N ASP A 684 2.29 -37.78 27.44
CA ASP A 684 1.13 -38.67 27.50
C ASP A 684 -0.16 -37.90 27.86
N ILE A 685 -1.29 -38.44 27.40
CA ILE A 685 -2.62 -37.92 27.75
C ILE A 685 -3.01 -38.41 29.14
N ASP A 686 -3.67 -37.55 29.91
CA ASP A 686 -4.24 -37.95 31.20
C ASP A 686 -5.69 -38.47 31.05
N HIS A 687 -6.25 -38.97 32.16
CA HIS A 687 -7.61 -39.52 32.18
C HIS A 687 -8.67 -38.45 31.85
N GLU A 688 -8.45 -37.19 32.22
CA GLU A 688 -9.41 -36.11 31.97
C GLU A 688 -9.42 -35.72 30.49
N GLU A 689 -8.25 -35.63 29.87
CA GLU A 689 -8.07 -35.43 28.43
C GLU A 689 -8.71 -36.58 27.64
N TYR A 690 -8.52 -37.83 28.08
CA TYR A 690 -9.17 -39.00 27.46
C TYR A 690 -10.71 -38.91 27.49
N GLU A 691 -11.31 -38.58 28.63
CA GLU A 691 -12.77 -38.47 28.74
C GLU A 691 -13.31 -37.28 27.90
N ARG A 692 -12.57 -36.18 27.75
CA ARG A 692 -12.94 -35.11 26.81
C ARG A 692 -12.98 -35.61 25.36
N PHE A 693 -11.97 -36.34 24.91
CA PHE A 693 -11.95 -36.87 23.53
C PHE A 693 -13.06 -37.89 23.30
N LYS A 694 -13.34 -38.72 24.30
CA LYS A 694 -14.46 -39.66 24.27
C LYS A 694 -15.79 -38.94 24.15
N GLN A 695 -15.99 -37.84 24.88
CA GLN A 695 -17.17 -36.98 24.75
C GLN A 695 -17.29 -36.41 23.33
N VAL A 696 -16.20 -35.90 22.76
CA VAL A 696 -16.19 -35.40 21.37
C VAL A 696 -16.63 -36.50 20.41
N SER A 697 -16.00 -37.69 20.44
CA SER A 697 -16.35 -38.80 19.53
C SER A 697 -17.78 -39.31 19.69
N LYS A 698 -18.42 -39.06 20.83
CA LYS A 698 -19.79 -39.47 21.11
C LYS A 698 -20.84 -38.48 20.60
N VAL A 699 -20.54 -37.19 20.65
CA VAL A 699 -21.51 -36.11 20.46
C VAL A 699 -21.32 -35.40 19.11
N ALA A 700 -20.08 -35.25 18.66
CA ALA A 700 -19.79 -34.51 17.45
C ALA A 700 -20.08 -35.32 16.18
N ASP A 701 -20.63 -34.67 15.16
CA ASP A 701 -20.82 -35.26 13.83
C ASP A 701 -19.51 -35.20 13.03
N LEU A 702 -18.62 -36.13 13.33
CA LEU A 702 -17.32 -36.22 12.69
C LEU A 702 -17.49 -36.84 11.30
N LYS A 703 -17.11 -36.12 10.24
CA LYS A 703 -17.16 -36.59 8.83
C LYS A 703 -16.57 -38.00 8.58
N ARG A 704 -15.73 -38.52 9.49
CA ARG A 704 -15.08 -39.83 9.41
C ARG A 704 -15.58 -40.89 10.41
N ASN A 705 -16.63 -40.63 11.21
CA ASN A 705 -17.04 -41.49 12.33
C ASN A 705 -15.86 -41.87 13.24
N SER A 706 -14.97 -40.90 13.51
CA SER A 706 -13.69 -41.20 14.14
C SER A 706 -13.86 -41.72 15.56
N SER A 707 -13.20 -42.84 15.88
CA SER A 707 -13.17 -43.35 17.25
C SER A 707 -12.34 -42.44 18.16
N THR A 708 -12.46 -42.60 19.47
CA THR A 708 -11.64 -41.87 20.46
C THR A 708 -10.14 -42.10 20.20
N GLU A 709 -9.74 -43.31 19.80
CA GLU A 709 -8.35 -43.66 19.47
C GLU A 709 -7.85 -42.94 18.21
N GLU A 710 -8.70 -42.74 17.21
CA GLU A 710 -8.34 -41.98 16.02
C GLU A 710 -8.16 -40.49 16.31
N LEU A 711 -8.98 -39.92 17.21
CA LEU A 711 -8.79 -38.56 17.71
C LEU A 711 -7.47 -38.43 18.46
N ILE A 712 -7.15 -39.37 19.35
CA ILE A 712 -5.85 -39.41 20.05
C ILE A 712 -4.70 -39.44 19.04
N LYS A 713 -4.79 -40.33 18.03
CA LYS A 713 -3.76 -40.42 16.99
C LYS A 713 -3.60 -39.11 16.21
N ASN A 714 -4.70 -38.44 15.87
CA ASN A 714 -4.65 -37.20 15.10
C ASN A 714 -4.20 -36.00 15.94
N TRP A 715 -4.59 -35.91 17.21
CA TRP A 715 -4.38 -34.71 18.02
C TRP A 715 -3.14 -34.76 18.89
N THR A 716 -2.71 -35.96 19.31
CA THR A 716 -1.67 -36.12 20.34
C THR A 716 -0.48 -36.95 19.89
N LYS A 717 -0.54 -37.59 18.72
CA LYS A 717 0.60 -38.34 18.16
C LYS A 717 1.21 -37.62 16.96
N PRO A 718 2.55 -37.65 16.82
CA PRO A 718 3.23 -37.06 15.68
C PRO A 718 2.98 -37.89 14.42
N SER A 719 3.12 -37.27 13.25
CA SER A 719 2.93 -37.94 11.96
C SER A 719 3.85 -37.36 10.90
N LEU A 720 4.23 -38.18 9.92
CA LEU A 720 4.99 -37.75 8.74
C LEU A 720 4.20 -38.12 7.50
N SER A 721 4.11 -37.18 6.56
CA SER A 721 3.45 -37.37 5.28
C SER A 721 4.34 -36.89 4.14
N ILE A 722 4.33 -37.66 3.05
CA ILE A 722 4.91 -37.26 1.78
C ILE A 722 3.83 -36.51 1.00
N THR A 723 4.07 -35.25 0.66
CA THR A 723 3.04 -34.34 0.13
C THR A 723 3.16 -34.11 -1.36
N THR A 724 4.39 -34.06 -1.89
CA THR A 724 4.64 -33.80 -3.31
C THR A 724 5.77 -34.67 -3.84
N LEU A 725 5.71 -35.03 -5.12
CA LEU A 725 6.78 -35.73 -5.84
C LEU A 725 6.88 -35.10 -7.24
N SER A 726 8.05 -34.60 -7.60
CA SER A 726 8.31 -34.01 -8.92
C SER A 726 9.67 -34.45 -9.47
N THR A 727 9.78 -34.47 -10.80
CA THR A 727 11.00 -34.85 -11.52
C THR A 727 11.25 -33.88 -12.67
N SER A 728 12.50 -33.76 -13.11
CA SER A 728 12.83 -33.05 -14.35
C SER A 728 12.46 -33.86 -15.59
N GLY A 729 12.42 -33.18 -16.74
CA GLY A 729 12.13 -33.79 -18.03
C GLY A 729 10.64 -33.82 -18.38
N PRO A 730 10.27 -34.45 -19.52
CA PRO A 730 8.92 -34.37 -20.09
C PRO A 730 7.87 -35.26 -19.40
N GLY A 731 8.22 -35.94 -18.30
CA GLY A 731 7.29 -36.77 -17.53
C GLY A 731 6.84 -38.09 -18.21
N ASN A 732 7.55 -38.56 -19.24
CA ASN A 732 7.28 -39.85 -19.87
C ASN A 732 8.04 -41.00 -19.16
N ILE A 733 7.54 -42.23 -19.31
CA ILE A 733 8.02 -43.40 -18.55
C ILE A 733 9.43 -43.90 -18.95
N THR A 734 10.03 -43.33 -19.99
CA THR A 734 11.32 -43.76 -20.56
C THR A 734 12.46 -42.76 -20.32
N VAL A 735 12.33 -41.90 -19.31
CA VAL A 735 13.34 -40.90 -18.93
C VAL A 735 13.88 -41.16 -17.53
N ILE A 736 15.21 -41.08 -17.39
CA ILE A 736 15.94 -40.95 -16.13
C ILE A 736 16.07 -39.45 -15.86
N PRO A 737 15.39 -38.89 -14.84
CA PRO A 737 15.45 -37.47 -14.53
C PRO A 737 16.80 -37.06 -13.96
N LYS A 738 17.30 -35.90 -14.38
CA LYS A 738 18.42 -35.18 -13.74
C LYS A 738 18.11 -34.79 -12.30
N VAL A 739 16.86 -34.44 -12.00
CA VAL A 739 16.43 -33.96 -10.68
C VAL A 739 15.18 -34.71 -10.26
N ALA A 740 15.16 -35.16 -9.01
CA ALA A 740 13.96 -35.63 -8.33
C ALA A 740 13.80 -34.86 -7.01
N THR A 741 12.58 -34.42 -6.72
CA THR A 741 12.26 -33.63 -5.52
C THR A 741 11.03 -34.19 -4.84
N ILE A 742 11.05 -34.23 -3.51
CA ILE A 742 9.92 -34.62 -2.68
C ILE A 742 9.63 -33.56 -1.61
N GLY A 743 8.35 -33.38 -1.28
CA GLY A 743 7.89 -32.59 -0.15
C GLY A 743 7.56 -33.48 1.05
N LEU A 744 8.02 -33.09 2.23
CA LEU A 744 7.73 -33.72 3.50
C LEU A 744 6.96 -32.76 4.39
N SER A 745 5.96 -33.27 5.11
CA SER A 745 5.27 -32.56 6.18
C SER A 745 5.27 -33.41 7.44
N ILE A 746 5.91 -32.92 8.49
CA ILE A 746 6.05 -33.60 9.78
C ILE A 746 5.24 -32.82 10.81
N ARG A 747 4.20 -33.45 11.38
CA ARG A 747 3.42 -32.90 12.47
C ARG A 747 4.05 -33.26 13.81
N LEU A 748 4.28 -32.25 14.62
CA LEU A 748 4.90 -32.36 15.94
C LEU A 748 3.84 -32.23 17.04
N VAL A 749 4.13 -32.77 18.21
CA VAL A 749 3.25 -32.70 19.38
C VAL A 749 4.02 -32.19 20.60
N PRO A 750 3.32 -31.71 21.65
CA PRO A 750 3.96 -31.15 22.83
C PRO A 750 5.03 -32.07 23.43
N GLY A 751 6.18 -31.48 23.76
CA GLY A 751 7.37 -32.17 24.25
C GLY A 751 8.45 -32.40 23.19
N GLN A 752 8.14 -32.24 21.90
CA GLN A 752 9.14 -32.25 20.83
C GLN A 752 9.72 -30.85 20.58
N SER A 753 11.05 -30.75 20.49
CA SER A 753 11.75 -29.54 20.04
C SER A 753 11.80 -29.50 18.50
N VAL A 754 11.39 -28.37 17.92
CA VAL A 754 11.42 -28.17 16.46
C VAL A 754 12.85 -28.24 15.94
N ASP A 755 13.79 -27.57 16.60
CA ASP A 755 15.18 -27.52 16.14
C ASP A 755 15.88 -28.88 16.24
N GLU A 756 15.67 -29.62 17.33
CA GLU A 756 16.22 -30.97 17.46
C GLU A 756 15.69 -31.90 16.36
N VAL A 757 14.38 -31.85 16.06
CA VAL A 757 13.80 -32.70 15.01
C VAL A 757 14.31 -32.29 13.63
N LYS A 758 14.49 -31.00 13.36
CA LYS A 758 15.10 -30.52 12.10
C LYS A 758 16.53 -31.04 11.94
N GLU A 759 17.37 -30.87 12.95
CA GLU A 759 18.75 -31.33 12.95
C GLU A 759 18.82 -32.85 12.76
N ASN A 760 18.00 -33.60 13.49
CA ASN A 760 17.95 -35.06 13.39
C ASN A 760 17.44 -35.53 12.02
N LEU A 761 16.45 -34.86 11.42
CA LEU A 761 15.97 -35.17 10.07
C LEU A 761 17.07 -34.96 9.02
N ILE A 762 17.74 -33.81 9.08
CA ILE A 762 18.81 -33.46 8.13
C ILE A 762 19.96 -34.46 8.27
N ALA A 763 20.43 -34.71 9.49
CA ALA A 763 21.49 -35.65 9.77
C ALA A 763 21.14 -37.08 9.32
N PHE A 764 19.89 -37.53 9.58
CA PHE A 764 19.41 -38.83 9.15
C PHE A 764 19.47 -38.98 7.63
N LEU A 765 18.88 -38.04 6.88
CA LEU A 765 18.85 -38.10 5.41
C LEU A 765 20.25 -38.03 4.82
N GLN A 766 21.14 -37.20 5.37
CA GLN A 766 22.54 -37.11 4.95
C GLN A 766 23.31 -38.42 5.20
N ASP A 767 23.11 -39.05 6.36
CA ASP A 767 23.71 -40.34 6.68
C ASP A 767 23.22 -41.43 5.72
N ARG A 768 21.89 -41.55 5.54
CA ARG A 768 21.28 -42.50 4.61
C ARG A 768 21.81 -42.31 3.18
N PHE A 769 21.87 -41.08 2.69
CA PHE A 769 22.38 -40.80 1.35
C PHE A 769 23.86 -41.16 1.20
N LYS A 770 24.68 -40.93 2.23
CA LYS A 770 26.09 -41.32 2.24
C LYS A 770 26.27 -42.84 2.11
N THR A 771 25.39 -43.64 2.71
CA THR A 771 25.46 -45.12 2.58
C THR A 771 25.23 -45.61 1.15
N LEU A 772 24.51 -44.85 0.31
CA LEU A 772 24.28 -45.20 -1.09
C LEU A 772 25.56 -45.12 -1.94
N SER A 773 26.59 -44.40 -1.47
CA SER A 773 27.81 -44.12 -2.25
C SER A 773 27.49 -43.58 -3.65
N SER A 774 26.46 -42.73 -3.74
CA SER A 774 26.02 -42.10 -4.98
C SER A 774 26.90 -40.91 -5.35
N LYS A 775 27.06 -40.66 -6.64
CA LYS A 775 27.70 -39.47 -7.21
C LYS A 775 26.72 -38.30 -7.37
N ASN A 776 25.42 -38.52 -7.11
CA ASN A 776 24.42 -37.48 -7.12
C ASN A 776 24.57 -36.56 -5.90
N HIS A 777 23.92 -35.40 -5.95
CA HIS A 777 23.94 -34.38 -4.90
C HIS A 777 22.60 -34.35 -4.16
N LEU A 778 22.65 -34.32 -2.83
CA LEU A 778 21.49 -34.17 -1.95
C LEU A 778 21.41 -32.74 -1.43
N ASP A 779 20.22 -32.15 -1.54
CA ASP A 779 19.86 -30.85 -1.00
C ASP A 779 18.60 -30.99 -0.14
N ILE A 780 18.63 -30.40 1.05
CA ILE A 780 17.52 -30.46 2.03
C ILE A 780 17.23 -29.04 2.48
N GLU A 781 16.02 -28.58 2.18
CA GLU A 781 15.56 -27.23 2.48
C GLU A 781 14.39 -27.30 3.47
N ILE A 782 14.48 -26.59 4.59
CA ILE A 782 13.35 -26.42 5.51
C ILE A 782 12.57 -25.19 5.06
N LEU A 783 11.29 -25.37 4.77
CA LEU A 783 10.43 -24.32 4.22
C LEU A 783 9.73 -23.55 5.33
N ASN A 784 8.90 -24.25 6.12
CA ASN A 784 8.07 -23.63 7.16
C ASN A 784 8.15 -24.45 8.45
N VAL A 785 8.10 -23.75 9.58
CA VAL A 785 8.15 -24.36 10.92
C VAL A 785 7.10 -23.75 11.84
N ALA A 786 6.50 -24.58 12.69
CA ALA A 786 5.67 -24.12 13.80
C ALA A 786 5.88 -25.04 15.00
N GLU A 787 5.97 -24.46 16.18
CA GLU A 787 6.04 -25.23 17.42
C GLU A 787 4.66 -25.80 17.80
N PRO A 788 4.60 -27.00 18.42
CA PRO A 788 3.37 -27.50 19.00
C PRO A 788 2.93 -26.62 20.19
N TRP A 789 1.63 -26.45 20.35
CA TRP A 789 1.04 -25.64 21.42
C TRP A 789 0.06 -26.47 22.26
N LEU A 790 0.08 -26.23 23.57
CA LEU A 790 -0.83 -26.85 24.53
C LEU A 790 -1.05 -25.88 25.71
N SER A 791 -2.28 -25.43 25.90
CA SER A 791 -2.72 -24.57 27.00
C SER A 791 -3.38 -25.40 28.11
N ASP A 792 -3.54 -24.79 29.29
CA ASP A 792 -4.32 -25.37 30.37
C ASP A 792 -5.81 -25.07 30.18
N PRO A 793 -6.65 -26.06 29.85
CA PRO A 793 -8.09 -25.86 29.62
C PRO A 793 -8.88 -25.49 30.89
N LYS A 794 -8.24 -25.50 32.06
CA LYS A 794 -8.84 -25.06 33.34
C LYS A 794 -8.50 -23.63 33.71
N ASN A 795 -7.80 -22.89 32.85
CA ASN A 795 -7.51 -21.49 33.12
C ASN A 795 -8.81 -20.66 33.14
N ILE A 796 -8.79 -19.56 33.89
CA ILE A 796 -9.98 -18.71 34.10
C ILE A 796 -10.56 -18.16 32.79
N GLY A 797 -9.73 -17.92 31.77
CA GLY A 797 -10.22 -17.43 30.49
C GLY A 797 -11.04 -18.46 29.73
N TYR A 798 -10.65 -19.75 29.74
CA TYR A 798 -11.49 -20.82 29.20
C TYR A 798 -12.78 -21.01 30.00
N GLU A 799 -12.76 -20.83 31.32
CA GLU A 799 -13.98 -20.89 32.14
C GLU A 799 -14.97 -19.78 31.75
N ILE A 800 -14.49 -18.53 31.61
CA ILE A 800 -15.30 -17.38 31.17
C ILE A 800 -15.88 -17.64 29.78
N LEU A 801 -15.05 -18.05 28.82
CA LEU A 801 -15.49 -18.29 27.45
C LEU A 801 -16.45 -19.47 27.36
N LYS A 802 -16.25 -20.51 28.18
CA LYS A 802 -17.17 -21.65 28.27
C LYS A 802 -18.57 -21.20 28.68
N GLU A 803 -18.68 -20.34 29.68
CA GLU A 803 -19.95 -19.80 30.13
C GLU A 803 -20.64 -18.96 29.04
N GLU A 804 -19.90 -18.05 28.39
CA GLU A 804 -20.46 -17.19 27.34
C GLU A 804 -20.85 -17.98 26.08
N LEU A 805 -20.05 -18.96 25.66
CA LEU A 805 -20.41 -19.88 24.57
C LEU A 805 -21.66 -20.68 24.91
N THR A 806 -21.79 -21.17 26.15
CA THR A 806 -22.97 -21.92 26.58
C THR A 806 -24.23 -21.07 26.49
N LYS A 807 -24.15 -19.79 26.88
CA LYS A 807 -25.29 -18.85 26.75
C LYS A 807 -25.63 -18.54 25.30
N ALA A 808 -24.64 -18.33 24.44
CA ALA A 808 -24.85 -17.94 23.05
C ALA A 808 -25.39 -19.08 22.16
N TRP A 809 -25.14 -20.34 22.54
CA TRP A 809 -25.47 -21.53 21.74
C TRP A 809 -26.41 -22.51 22.44
N ASP A 810 -26.85 -22.22 23.67
CA ASP A 810 -27.66 -23.11 24.52
C ASP A 810 -27.07 -24.53 24.64
N THR A 811 -25.75 -24.65 24.49
CA THR A 811 -25.02 -25.93 24.44
C THR A 811 -23.63 -25.75 25.02
N GLU A 812 -23.21 -26.66 25.89
CA GLU A 812 -21.87 -26.63 26.49
C GLU A 812 -20.79 -26.88 25.41
N PRO A 813 -19.75 -26.05 25.31
CA PRO A 813 -18.73 -26.21 24.28
C PRO A 813 -17.81 -27.40 24.55
N LEU A 814 -17.36 -28.04 23.47
CA LEU A 814 -16.41 -29.12 23.51
C LEU A 814 -14.98 -28.58 23.60
N PHE A 815 -14.18 -29.12 24.51
CA PHE A 815 -12.75 -28.83 24.57
C PHE A 815 -12.01 -29.77 23.61
N VAL A 816 -11.37 -29.18 22.60
CA VAL A 816 -10.76 -29.93 21.50
C VAL A 816 -9.29 -29.57 21.33
N ARG A 817 -8.54 -30.47 20.71
CA ARG A 817 -7.25 -30.17 20.09
C ARG A 817 -7.45 -30.19 18.58
N GLU A 818 -6.50 -29.63 17.86
CA GLU A 818 -6.58 -29.59 16.41
C GLU A 818 -5.30 -30.11 15.76
N GLY A 819 -5.50 -30.72 14.59
CA GLY A 819 -4.41 -31.31 13.81
C GLY A 819 -3.58 -30.30 13.01
N GLY A 820 -4.08 -29.07 12.87
CA GLY A 820 -3.41 -27.94 12.23
C GLY A 820 -2.31 -27.33 13.10
N SER A 821 -1.77 -26.21 12.64
CA SER A 821 -0.68 -25.47 13.28
C SER A 821 -0.92 -23.99 13.09
N VAL A 822 -0.63 -23.19 14.11
CA VAL A 822 -0.65 -21.73 14.05
C VAL A 822 0.72 -21.26 14.56
N PRO A 823 1.64 -20.80 13.69
CA PRO A 823 3.03 -20.53 14.05
C PRO A 823 3.21 -19.47 15.15
N CYS A 824 2.32 -18.48 15.20
CA CYS A 824 2.48 -17.30 16.05
C CYS A 824 2.27 -17.58 17.55
N ILE A 825 1.48 -18.59 17.94
CA ILE A 825 0.97 -18.70 19.33
C ILE A 825 2.14 -18.86 20.30
N ARG A 826 3.03 -19.82 20.04
CA ARG A 826 4.20 -20.06 20.89
C ARG A 826 5.19 -18.90 20.88
N THR A 827 5.31 -18.22 19.75
CA THR A 827 6.11 -16.99 19.64
C THR A 827 5.57 -15.90 20.56
N LEU A 828 4.26 -15.67 20.56
CA LEU A 828 3.60 -14.68 21.42
C LEU A 828 3.72 -15.06 22.91
N GLU A 829 3.40 -16.30 23.28
CA GLU A 829 3.50 -16.77 24.67
C GLU A 829 4.93 -16.60 25.22
N ARG A 830 5.95 -16.96 24.45
CA ARG A 830 7.36 -16.80 24.85
C ARG A 830 7.78 -15.34 24.93
N THR A 831 7.35 -14.51 23.99
CA THR A 831 7.77 -13.11 23.91
C THR A 831 7.16 -12.29 25.04
N PHE A 832 5.90 -12.53 25.38
CA PHE A 832 5.14 -11.75 26.36
C PHE A 832 4.94 -12.44 27.71
N ASP A 833 5.38 -13.69 27.87
CA ASP A 833 5.20 -14.50 29.08
C ASP A 833 3.75 -14.54 29.56
N ALA A 834 2.84 -14.76 28.60
CA ALA A 834 1.40 -14.72 28.81
C ALA A 834 0.72 -15.99 28.28
N PRO A 835 -0.31 -16.51 28.95
CA PRO A 835 -1.09 -17.65 28.45
C PRO A 835 -1.93 -17.27 27.22
N ALA A 836 -1.94 -18.15 26.22
CA ALA A 836 -2.82 -18.03 25.07
C ALA A 836 -4.14 -18.82 25.22
N ILE A 837 -5.19 -18.30 24.59
CA ILE A 837 -6.52 -18.90 24.52
C ILE A 837 -7.01 -18.81 23.07
N GLN A 838 -7.36 -19.95 22.50
CA GLN A 838 -7.87 -20.04 21.14
C GLN A 838 -9.38 -20.32 21.15
N ILE A 839 -10.15 -19.38 20.59
CA ILE A 839 -11.61 -19.44 20.49
C ILE A 839 -12.04 -19.56 19.02
N PRO A 840 -12.36 -20.77 18.54
CA PRO A 840 -12.89 -20.97 17.19
C PRO A 840 -14.18 -20.16 16.90
N CYS A 841 -14.16 -19.38 15.81
CA CYS A 841 -15.36 -18.73 15.28
C CYS A 841 -15.98 -19.57 14.14
N GLY A 842 -15.15 -20.14 13.28
CA GLY A 842 -15.58 -20.98 12.16
C GLY A 842 -16.00 -22.39 12.56
N GLN A 843 -16.52 -23.15 11.60
CA GLN A 843 -17.03 -24.52 11.77
C GLN A 843 -16.54 -25.47 10.68
N SER A 844 -16.77 -26.77 10.83
CA SER A 844 -16.16 -27.81 9.98
C SER A 844 -16.57 -27.78 8.49
N THR A 845 -17.58 -26.99 8.12
CA THR A 845 -18.08 -26.82 6.75
C THR A 845 -17.55 -25.56 6.07
N ASP A 846 -16.72 -24.78 6.75
CA ASP A 846 -16.25 -23.48 6.28
C ASP A 846 -15.20 -23.59 5.16
N ASN A 847 -14.62 -24.77 4.97
CA ASN A 847 -13.69 -25.05 3.86
C ASN A 847 -12.48 -24.09 3.82
N GLY A 848 -11.91 -23.75 5.00
CA GLY A 848 -10.63 -23.04 5.10
C GLY A 848 -9.57 -23.71 4.21
N HIS A 849 -8.78 -22.90 3.50
CA HIS A 849 -7.79 -23.31 2.50
C HIS A 849 -8.35 -24.04 1.25
N LEU A 850 -9.66 -24.27 1.15
CA LEU A 850 -10.28 -24.98 0.03
C LEU A 850 -11.11 -24.01 -0.84
N TYR A 851 -11.68 -24.56 -1.92
CA TYR A 851 -12.64 -23.85 -2.78
C TYR A 851 -13.94 -23.59 -2.03
N ASN A 852 -14.61 -22.47 -2.36
CA ASN A 852 -15.90 -22.10 -1.79
C ASN A 852 -15.86 -21.98 -0.25
N GLU A 853 -14.77 -21.37 0.24
CA GLU A 853 -14.65 -20.99 1.64
C GLU A 853 -15.86 -20.14 2.07
N ASN A 854 -16.38 -20.42 3.25
CA ASN A 854 -17.57 -19.78 3.78
C ASN A 854 -17.54 -19.68 5.31
N MET A 855 -18.47 -18.90 5.87
CA MET A 855 -18.73 -18.87 7.32
C MET A 855 -20.19 -18.45 7.55
N ARG A 856 -20.84 -18.98 8.59
CA ARG A 856 -22.20 -18.56 8.98
C ARG A 856 -22.19 -17.15 9.55
N ILE A 857 -23.16 -16.32 9.16
CA ILE A 857 -23.37 -15.00 9.76
C ILE A 857 -23.65 -15.14 11.26
N LYS A 858 -24.45 -16.14 11.66
CA LYS A 858 -24.72 -16.44 13.07
C LYS A 858 -23.45 -16.67 13.88
N ASN A 859 -22.45 -17.37 13.32
CA ASN A 859 -21.18 -17.61 14.00
C ASN A 859 -20.44 -16.31 14.27
N LEU A 860 -20.33 -15.43 13.27
CA LEU A 860 -19.70 -14.12 13.41
C LEU A 860 -20.42 -13.24 14.44
N SER A 861 -21.75 -13.13 14.35
CA SER A 861 -22.55 -12.31 15.27
C SER A 861 -22.46 -12.82 16.71
N ASN A 862 -22.59 -14.13 16.94
CA ASN A 862 -22.46 -14.72 18.27
C ASN A 862 -21.04 -14.55 18.82
N MET A 863 -20.02 -14.67 17.97
CA MET A 863 -18.63 -14.46 18.39
C MET A 863 -18.41 -13.03 18.90
N ALA A 864 -18.95 -12.03 18.20
CA ALA A 864 -18.89 -10.64 18.65
C ALA A 864 -19.59 -10.44 20.01
N GLU A 865 -20.77 -11.05 20.21
CA GLU A 865 -21.48 -10.99 21.49
C GLU A 865 -20.71 -11.68 22.64
N ILE A 866 -20.14 -12.87 22.38
CA ILE A 866 -19.33 -13.61 23.36
C ILE A 866 -18.13 -12.76 23.79
N LEU A 867 -17.41 -12.18 22.83
CA LEU A 867 -16.27 -11.31 23.12
C LEU A 867 -16.70 -10.05 23.88
N TYR A 868 -17.84 -9.47 23.52
CA TYR A 868 -18.36 -8.27 24.17
C TYR A 868 -18.62 -8.52 25.66
N ASN A 869 -19.17 -9.69 26.00
CA ASN A 869 -19.43 -10.09 27.39
C ASN A 869 -18.17 -10.55 28.13
N ALA A 870 -17.20 -11.15 27.43
CA ALA A 870 -16.00 -11.71 28.02
C ALA A 870 -14.89 -10.67 28.26
N ALA A 871 -14.75 -9.64 27.43
CA ALA A 871 -13.59 -8.74 27.40
C ALA A 871 -13.27 -8.04 28.74
N ASN A 872 -14.30 -7.67 29.52
CA ASN A 872 -14.12 -7.06 30.84
C ASN A 872 -14.03 -8.09 31.98
N ARG A 873 -14.41 -9.35 31.72
CA ARG A 873 -14.33 -10.45 32.70
C ARG A 873 -12.94 -11.09 32.72
N LEU A 874 -12.25 -11.08 31.58
CA LEU A 874 -10.86 -11.48 31.40
C LEU A 874 -9.91 -10.48 32.08
#